data_AF-A0A8J2X6B7-F1
#
_entry.id   AF-A0A8J2X6B7-F1
#
_cell.length_a   1.000
_cell.length_b   1.000
_cell.length_c   1.000
_cell.angle_alpha   90.00
_cell.angle_beta   90.00
_cell.angle_gamma   90.00
#
_symmetry.space_group_name_H-M   'P 1'
#
loop_
_entity.id
_entity.type
_entity.pdbx_description
1 polymer ?
#
loop_
_entity_poly.entity_id
_entity_poly.type
_entity_poly.pdbx_seq_one_letter_code
_entity_poly.pdbx_strand_id
1 'polypeptide(L)'
;MPVQDLLYDWQVWCYFAVLTWALRKQLTRTSAKQASIAAALVAVTWYYILRYTTAYKARGGDNLFDDAYADVLQAPHDRNSCQLLTWVVVAALWCRHEPAELLWTGMLGAMSAAFALTPPSFQKRSTRVPLAYVVCSVLALLAVQRLPQLAVTDAVTFGVVLKALHLLLVAPRWLPSFGRSFDEAGVYAVLGVLIAWRRDRVACWPATDCQKSIFVDLVACAVISADAVRRDRGPTTAAVFCVASLVFSPGAAFAFFLALRAAAARDAYEAPAEAKPLGRVLVIGAGASGLAAAKTLLENGAEVVIVEKTGQIGGVFADAYEGAHQVSSKYITPFSDLRLGPEVESHQSLDDYVAYLHTYAVEHDLMRYMRHATVEVLDKTRRGYRATLLDGSHRTVEPFDRVAVCSGLHQEPKVPDIPGAFKGLVIHSQDYKESSIFKNKRVVVVGCGETAFDVAHAAAANNAAHVTLATRRGFVSVPASFGEDFAPLDCLIANAGTHCWESSWSRRVGFHWFITTKFQRLGMLCVSGSSAGWNQWRGRADAMDWAEGRKHIVNKATKCMPLINRGPKEAWWARPWRWLDKAQADVAVGVDLLDHYEAASFGGRAVRFRSTRADDRHDVEVAADVVVLATGYRQTFPFLKRASDGQDDALPTEHFICDPEEGDLAFFGFARPNVGAIPPMSELQAMWWVAKLQGRATGPRVPSAPYKLTNCRLSYGVDYGLYMFSLAREIGAAPNLARWILERPAVALACAFGQAHAPLFRLDGPFAHGDAPDVCATELLEPIRKRGAAMNCIFGLTLCFFAAVNACAVVVEGVVESLFPHE
;
A
#
# COMPACT_ATOMS: atom_id res chain seq x y z
N MET A 1 -23.55 -24.40 -27.40
CA MET A 1 -22.12 -24.02 -27.40
C MET A 1 -21.28 -25.30 -27.44
N PRO A 2 -20.20 -25.38 -28.24
CA PRO A 2 -19.33 -26.56 -28.25
C PRO A 2 -18.56 -26.65 -26.92
N VAL A 3 -18.30 -27.87 -26.43
CA VAL A 3 -17.57 -28.14 -25.15
C VAL A 3 -16.18 -27.48 -25.12
N GLN A 4 -15.62 -27.13 -26.27
CA GLN A 4 -14.31 -26.52 -26.44
C GLN A 4 -14.18 -25.13 -25.79
N ASP A 5 -15.24 -24.32 -25.73
CA ASP A 5 -15.15 -22.97 -25.14
C ASP A 5 -15.18 -22.99 -23.59
N LEU A 6 -15.71 -24.05 -22.98
CA LEU A 6 -15.71 -24.24 -21.53
C LEU A 6 -14.32 -24.61 -21.00
N LEU A 7 -13.45 -25.14 -21.87
CA LEU A 7 -12.06 -25.52 -21.57
C LEU A 7 -11.09 -24.34 -21.63
N TYR A 8 -11.53 -23.10 -21.85
CA TYR A 8 -10.68 -21.91 -21.77
C TYR A 8 -10.94 -21.06 -20.53
N ASP A 9 -11.89 -21.47 -19.68
CA ASP A 9 -12.18 -20.82 -18.41
C ASP A 9 -11.20 -21.27 -17.33
N TRP A 10 -10.36 -20.35 -16.84
CA TRP A 10 -9.30 -20.63 -15.88
C TRP A 10 -9.84 -21.16 -14.53
N GLN A 11 -11.08 -20.81 -14.16
CA GLN A 11 -11.68 -21.27 -12.91
C GLN A 11 -12.07 -22.74 -12.98
N VAL A 12 -12.51 -23.19 -14.17
CA VAL A 12 -12.74 -24.61 -14.46
C VAL A 12 -11.42 -25.37 -14.33
N TRP A 13 -10.31 -24.86 -14.87
CA TRP A 13 -8.98 -25.46 -14.73
C TRP A 13 -8.45 -25.50 -13.29
N CYS A 14 -8.70 -24.48 -12.47
CA CYS A 14 -8.34 -24.51 -11.05
C CYS A 14 -9.08 -25.65 -10.30
N TYR A 15 -10.37 -25.86 -10.60
CA TYR A 15 -11.12 -26.96 -10.01
C TYR A 15 -10.69 -28.33 -10.56
N PHE A 16 -10.39 -28.44 -11.87
CA PHE A 16 -9.74 -29.61 -12.47
C PHE A 16 -8.44 -29.94 -11.72
N ALA A 17 -7.56 -28.96 -11.53
CA ALA A 17 -6.28 -29.16 -10.87
C ALA A 17 -6.43 -29.64 -9.42
N VAL A 18 -7.38 -29.09 -8.65
CA VAL A 18 -7.62 -29.48 -7.25
C VAL A 18 -8.25 -30.88 -7.16
N LEU A 19 -9.24 -31.20 -8.01
CA LEU A 19 -9.88 -32.53 -8.03
C LEU A 19 -8.93 -33.62 -8.54
N THR A 20 -8.15 -33.34 -9.58
CA THR A 20 -7.14 -34.27 -10.11
C THR A 20 -5.98 -34.45 -9.13
N TRP A 21 -5.57 -33.41 -8.40
CA TRP A 21 -4.60 -33.52 -7.31
C TRP A 21 -5.14 -34.39 -6.17
N ALA A 22 -6.38 -34.19 -5.74
CA ALA A 22 -7.03 -35.00 -4.71
C ALA A 22 -7.19 -36.47 -5.12
N LEU A 23 -7.61 -36.73 -6.37
CA LEU A 23 -7.76 -38.09 -6.93
C LEU A 23 -6.42 -38.81 -7.05
N ARG A 24 -5.36 -38.13 -7.53
CA ARG A 24 -4.00 -38.70 -7.62
C ARG A 24 -3.41 -39.02 -6.25
N LYS A 25 -3.73 -38.22 -5.23
CA LYS A 25 -3.31 -38.49 -3.84
C LYS A 25 -4.05 -39.67 -3.20
N GLN A 26 -5.31 -39.93 -3.58
CA GLN A 26 -6.03 -41.13 -3.13
C GLN A 26 -5.60 -42.39 -3.88
N LEU A 27 -5.50 -42.34 -5.22
CA LEU A 27 -5.18 -43.51 -6.07
C LEU A 27 -3.81 -44.15 -5.77
N THR A 28 -2.88 -43.40 -5.18
CA THR A 28 -1.55 -43.91 -4.83
C THR A 28 -1.53 -44.77 -3.56
N ARG A 29 -2.63 -44.85 -2.77
CA ARG A 29 -2.61 -45.49 -1.43
C ARG A 29 -3.90 -46.21 -0.99
N THR A 30 -4.83 -46.53 -1.90
CA THR A 30 -6.11 -47.21 -1.56
C THR A 30 -6.35 -48.49 -2.37
N SER A 31 -7.19 -49.40 -1.87
CA SER A 31 -7.56 -50.64 -2.58
C SER A 31 -8.32 -50.36 -3.89
N ALA A 32 -8.18 -51.23 -4.89
CA ALA A 32 -8.78 -51.06 -6.23
C ALA A 32 -10.30 -50.79 -6.19
N LYS A 33 -11.02 -51.37 -5.21
CA LYS A 33 -12.47 -51.16 -5.04
C LYS A 33 -12.81 -49.74 -4.57
N GLN A 34 -12.01 -49.16 -3.67
CA GLN A 34 -12.20 -47.80 -3.16
C GLN A 34 -11.78 -46.75 -4.20
N ALA A 35 -10.72 -47.04 -4.96
CA ALA A 35 -10.31 -46.25 -6.12
C ALA A 35 -11.42 -46.14 -7.18
N SER A 36 -12.08 -47.26 -7.50
CA SER A 36 -13.19 -47.27 -8.47
C SER A 36 -14.42 -46.50 -7.99
N ILE A 37 -14.73 -46.53 -6.68
CA ILE A 37 -15.85 -45.79 -6.09
C ILE A 37 -15.57 -44.28 -6.07
N ALA A 38 -14.35 -43.88 -5.70
CA ALA A 38 -13.92 -42.48 -5.75
C ALA A 38 -13.93 -41.94 -7.19
N ALA A 39 -13.44 -42.72 -8.15
CA ALA A 39 -13.46 -42.37 -9.56
C ALA A 39 -14.90 -42.27 -10.11
N ALA A 40 -15.80 -43.17 -9.71
CA ALA A 40 -17.22 -43.11 -10.10
C ALA A 40 -17.96 -41.91 -9.51
N LEU A 41 -17.71 -41.57 -8.24
CA LEU A 41 -18.29 -40.39 -7.59
C LEU A 41 -17.81 -39.11 -8.25
N VAL A 42 -16.52 -39.02 -8.55
CA VAL A 42 -15.95 -37.91 -9.33
C VAL A 42 -16.62 -37.87 -10.70
N ALA A 43 -16.67 -38.95 -11.46
CA ALA A 43 -17.33 -38.97 -12.77
C ALA A 43 -18.82 -38.54 -12.73
N VAL A 44 -19.57 -38.90 -11.68
CA VAL A 44 -20.96 -38.47 -11.49
C VAL A 44 -21.05 -36.98 -11.15
N THR A 45 -20.18 -36.49 -10.25
CA THR A 45 -20.09 -35.06 -9.91
C THR A 45 -19.73 -34.23 -11.14
N TRP A 46 -18.82 -34.73 -11.97
CA TRP A 46 -18.43 -34.16 -13.27
C TRP A 46 -19.61 -34.09 -14.24
N TYR A 47 -20.35 -35.19 -14.41
CA TYR A 47 -21.53 -35.25 -15.28
C TYR A 47 -22.58 -34.21 -14.88
N TYR A 48 -22.84 -34.03 -13.58
CA TYR A 48 -23.81 -33.05 -13.11
C TYR A 48 -23.33 -31.60 -13.28
N ILE A 49 -22.06 -31.28 -12.99
CA ILE A 49 -21.52 -29.93 -13.25
C ILE A 49 -21.63 -29.59 -14.73
N LEU A 50 -21.16 -30.48 -15.62
CA LEU A 50 -21.18 -30.25 -17.06
C LEU A 50 -22.60 -30.11 -17.60
N ARG A 51 -23.53 -30.99 -17.19
CA ARG A 51 -24.94 -30.95 -17.61
C ARG A 51 -25.67 -29.70 -17.14
N TYR A 52 -25.47 -29.28 -15.88
CA TYR A 52 -26.11 -28.07 -15.37
C TYR A 52 -25.52 -26.80 -15.98
N THR A 53 -24.20 -26.73 -16.16
CA THR A 53 -23.55 -25.59 -16.82
C THR A 53 -23.99 -25.44 -18.27
N THR A 54 -24.10 -26.55 -19.01
CA THR A 54 -24.60 -26.52 -20.41
C THR A 54 -26.08 -26.17 -20.50
N ALA A 55 -26.93 -26.70 -19.61
CA ALA A 55 -28.35 -26.35 -19.56
C ALA A 55 -28.60 -24.88 -19.18
N TYR A 56 -27.74 -24.30 -18.33
CA TYR A 56 -27.81 -22.91 -17.89
C TYR A 56 -27.39 -21.93 -18.98
N LYS A 57 -26.22 -22.15 -19.62
CA LYS A 57 -25.78 -21.33 -20.76
C LYS A 57 -26.72 -21.42 -21.96
N ALA A 58 -27.35 -22.58 -22.18
CA ALA A 58 -28.37 -22.73 -23.23
C ALA A 58 -29.62 -21.85 -23.00
N ARG A 59 -29.85 -21.37 -21.77
CA ARG A 59 -30.93 -20.43 -21.42
C ARG A 59 -30.48 -18.96 -21.44
N GLY A 60 -29.25 -18.66 -21.88
CA GLY A 60 -28.75 -17.31 -22.07
C GLY A 60 -28.01 -16.69 -20.88
N GLY A 61 -27.66 -17.47 -19.85
CA GLY A 61 -26.83 -16.99 -18.74
C GLY A 61 -25.34 -16.93 -19.10
N ASP A 62 -24.66 -15.84 -18.78
CA ASP A 62 -23.26 -15.59 -19.16
C ASP A 62 -22.26 -16.25 -18.19
N ASN A 63 -22.58 -16.29 -16.88
CA ASN A 63 -21.75 -16.94 -15.86
C ASN A 63 -22.61 -17.70 -14.84
N LEU A 64 -22.57 -19.04 -14.88
CA LEU A 64 -23.31 -19.92 -13.96
C LEU A 64 -23.07 -19.58 -12.48
N PHE A 65 -21.87 -19.13 -12.11
CA PHE A 65 -21.48 -19.01 -10.70
C PHE A 65 -21.74 -17.62 -10.10
N ASP A 66 -21.58 -16.55 -10.88
CA ASP A 66 -21.97 -15.19 -10.43
C ASP A 66 -23.49 -15.06 -10.39
N ASP A 67 -24.19 -15.62 -11.37
CA ASP A 67 -25.64 -15.58 -11.41
C ASP A 67 -26.29 -16.61 -10.47
N ALA A 68 -25.64 -17.73 -10.14
CA ALA A 68 -26.08 -18.60 -9.03
C ALA A 68 -26.09 -17.86 -7.68
N TYR A 69 -25.25 -16.82 -7.51
CA TYR A 69 -25.27 -15.95 -6.35
C TYR A 69 -26.43 -14.94 -6.41
N ALA A 70 -26.80 -14.48 -7.61
CA ALA A 70 -27.97 -13.62 -7.83
C ALA A 70 -29.31 -14.38 -7.73
N ASP A 71 -29.37 -15.63 -8.20
CA ASP A 71 -30.52 -16.54 -8.12
C ASP A 71 -30.75 -17.09 -6.70
N VAL A 72 -29.78 -16.99 -5.79
CA VAL A 72 -30.00 -17.23 -4.36
C VAL A 72 -31.02 -16.22 -3.78
N LEU A 73 -31.16 -15.03 -4.38
CA LEU A 73 -32.06 -13.96 -3.93
C LEU A 73 -33.46 -14.00 -4.57
N GLN A 74 -33.70 -14.78 -5.64
CA GLN A 74 -35.02 -14.97 -6.24
C GLN A 74 -35.38 -16.46 -6.36
N ALA A 75 -36.52 -16.87 -5.78
CA ALA A 75 -37.03 -18.24 -5.93
C ALA A 75 -38.01 -18.33 -7.12
N PRO A 76 -38.09 -19.47 -7.86
CA PRO A 76 -37.78 -20.82 -7.37
C PRO A 76 -37.06 -21.73 -8.39
N HIS A 77 -35.73 -21.90 -8.32
CA HIS A 77 -35.10 -23.14 -8.82
C HIS A 77 -33.82 -23.49 -8.02
N ASP A 78 -33.92 -24.61 -7.29
CA ASP A 78 -32.93 -25.56 -6.75
C ASP A 78 -31.58 -25.09 -6.21
N ARG A 79 -31.62 -24.81 -4.89
CA ARG A 79 -30.54 -24.42 -3.98
C ARG A 79 -29.64 -25.56 -3.44
N ASN A 80 -29.60 -26.73 -4.09
CA ASN A 80 -28.97 -27.91 -3.49
C ASN A 80 -27.58 -28.30 -4.06
N SER A 81 -27.11 -27.70 -5.16
CA SER A 81 -25.98 -28.30 -5.91
C SER A 81 -24.60 -27.90 -5.39
N CYS A 82 -24.39 -26.63 -5.02
CA CYS A 82 -23.05 -26.10 -4.73
C CYS A 82 -22.60 -26.34 -3.28
N GLN A 83 -23.53 -26.34 -2.31
CA GLN A 83 -23.19 -26.64 -0.92
C GLN A 83 -22.93 -28.13 -0.68
N LEU A 84 -23.67 -29.03 -1.35
CA LEU A 84 -23.42 -30.48 -1.24
C LEU A 84 -22.02 -30.83 -1.75
N LEU A 85 -21.58 -30.22 -2.84
CA LEU A 85 -20.27 -30.49 -3.45
C LEU A 85 -19.09 -30.11 -2.54
N THR A 86 -19.16 -28.93 -1.91
CA THR A 86 -18.10 -28.46 -0.99
C THR A 86 -17.95 -29.39 0.20
N TRP A 87 -19.05 -29.89 0.76
CA TRP A 87 -19.02 -30.80 1.90
C TRP A 87 -18.67 -32.24 1.54
N VAL A 88 -18.95 -32.70 0.31
CA VAL A 88 -18.43 -33.98 -0.21
C VAL A 88 -16.91 -33.93 -0.38
N VAL A 89 -16.37 -32.81 -0.87
CA VAL A 89 -14.91 -32.60 -0.99
C VAL A 89 -14.25 -32.51 0.39
N VAL A 90 -14.88 -31.81 1.34
CA VAL A 90 -14.39 -31.73 2.73
C VAL A 90 -14.47 -33.09 3.43
N ALA A 91 -15.55 -33.86 3.27
CA ALA A 91 -15.68 -35.20 3.84
C ALA A 91 -14.68 -36.20 3.25
N ALA A 92 -14.39 -36.11 1.94
CA ALA A 92 -13.37 -36.91 1.27
C ALA A 92 -11.94 -36.56 1.72
N LEU A 93 -11.69 -35.30 2.09
CA LEU A 93 -10.41 -34.83 2.64
C LEU A 93 -10.23 -35.18 4.12
N TRP A 94 -11.31 -35.22 4.90
CA TRP A 94 -11.24 -35.41 6.36
C TRP A 94 -10.96 -36.86 6.77
N CYS A 95 -11.53 -37.83 6.07
CA CYS A 95 -11.54 -39.23 6.54
C CYS A 95 -10.42 -40.08 5.92
N ARG A 96 -9.17 -39.69 6.18
CA ARG A 96 -7.97 -40.35 5.63
C ARG A 96 -7.73 -41.78 6.15
N HIS A 97 -8.44 -42.23 7.20
CA HIS A 97 -8.17 -43.51 7.89
C HIS A 97 -9.39 -44.30 8.46
N GLU A 98 -10.64 -43.96 8.15
CA GLU A 98 -11.82 -44.59 8.80
C GLU A 98 -12.61 -45.57 7.88
N PRO A 99 -13.33 -46.59 8.41
CA PRO A 99 -14.06 -47.59 7.64
C PRO A 99 -15.28 -47.02 6.88
N ALA A 100 -15.66 -47.68 5.79
CA ALA A 100 -16.64 -47.18 4.81
C ALA A 100 -18.03 -46.86 5.38
N GLU A 101 -18.42 -47.49 6.50
CA GLU A 101 -19.67 -47.23 7.20
C GLU A 101 -19.70 -45.85 7.89
N LEU A 102 -18.55 -45.35 8.37
CA LEU A 102 -18.38 -44.00 8.94
C LEU A 102 -18.41 -42.92 7.86
N LEU A 103 -17.92 -43.23 6.65
CA LEU A 103 -18.01 -42.37 5.47
C LEU A 103 -19.47 -42.13 5.07
N TRP A 104 -20.27 -43.20 4.99
CA TRP A 104 -21.70 -43.09 4.68
C TRP A 104 -22.49 -42.33 5.76
N THR A 105 -22.18 -42.53 7.04
CA THR A 105 -22.89 -41.90 8.15
C THR A 105 -22.47 -40.45 8.43
N GLY A 106 -21.21 -40.09 8.19
CA GLY A 106 -20.74 -38.69 8.20
C GLY A 106 -21.36 -37.87 7.08
N MET A 107 -21.53 -38.45 5.89
CA MET A 107 -22.26 -37.83 4.78
C MET A 107 -23.75 -37.65 5.13
N LEU A 108 -24.41 -38.65 5.73
CA LEU A 108 -25.80 -38.52 6.20
C LEU A 108 -25.95 -37.47 7.31
N GLY A 109 -24.99 -37.35 8.23
CA GLY A 109 -24.97 -36.32 9.27
C GLY A 109 -24.81 -34.90 8.70
N ALA A 110 -23.93 -34.73 7.72
CA ALA A 110 -23.76 -33.46 7.00
C ALA A 110 -24.99 -33.10 6.15
N MET A 111 -25.60 -34.08 5.48
CA MET A 111 -26.87 -33.89 4.76
C MET A 111 -28.02 -33.53 5.71
N SER A 112 -28.05 -34.10 6.92
CA SER A 112 -29.06 -33.80 7.95
C SER A 112 -28.88 -32.43 8.57
N ALA A 113 -27.62 -31.99 8.79
CA ALA A 113 -27.30 -30.64 9.24
C ALA A 113 -27.64 -29.59 8.17
N ALA A 114 -27.41 -29.89 6.89
CA ALA A 114 -27.85 -29.06 5.78
C ALA A 114 -29.39 -28.97 5.71
N PHE A 115 -30.11 -30.07 5.97
CA PHE A 115 -31.57 -30.09 6.05
C PHE A 115 -32.14 -29.39 7.30
N ALA A 116 -31.38 -29.35 8.40
CA ALA A 116 -31.73 -28.67 9.65
C ALA A 116 -31.48 -27.16 9.62
N LEU A 117 -30.73 -26.66 8.63
CA LEU A 117 -30.52 -25.23 8.39
C LEU A 117 -31.49 -24.65 7.35
N THR A 118 -32.38 -25.46 6.79
CA THR A 118 -33.45 -25.03 5.89
C THR A 118 -34.59 -24.43 6.70
N PRO A 119 -34.85 -23.10 6.66
CA PRO A 119 -36.03 -22.55 7.31
C PRO A 119 -37.28 -23.10 6.60
N PRO A 120 -38.33 -23.55 7.31
CA PRO A 120 -39.58 -23.87 6.66
C PRO A 120 -40.14 -22.58 6.04
N SER A 121 -40.70 -22.70 4.84
CA SER A 121 -41.42 -21.64 4.15
C SER A 121 -42.63 -21.19 4.98
N PHE A 122 -42.42 -20.30 5.94
CA PHE A 122 -43.48 -19.62 6.65
C PHE A 122 -43.62 -18.20 6.13
N GLN A 123 -44.82 -17.93 5.64
CA GLN A 123 -45.24 -16.63 5.11
C GLN A 123 -45.00 -15.51 6.14
N LYS A 124 -44.53 -14.38 5.60
CA LYS A 124 -44.45 -13.03 6.17
C LYS A 124 -45.18 -12.86 7.52
N ARG A 125 -44.37 -12.63 8.58
CA ARG A 125 -44.65 -11.94 9.87
C ARG A 125 -44.32 -12.78 11.12
N SER A 126 -43.02 -12.98 11.41
CA SER A 126 -42.50 -13.11 12.78
C SER A 126 -40.96 -13.12 12.74
N THR A 127 -40.29 -12.31 13.56
CA THR A 127 -38.81 -12.18 13.65
C THR A 127 -38.22 -12.97 14.83
N ARG A 128 -38.84 -14.07 15.27
CA ARG A 128 -38.30 -14.90 16.37
C ARG A 128 -38.00 -16.32 15.89
N VAL A 129 -36.78 -16.78 16.16
CA VAL A 129 -36.37 -18.18 16.01
C VAL A 129 -37.09 -19.01 17.08
N PRO A 130 -37.81 -20.10 16.74
CA PRO A 130 -38.54 -20.89 17.74
C PRO A 130 -37.60 -21.53 18.78
N LEU A 131 -37.98 -21.51 20.06
CA LEU A 131 -37.23 -22.11 21.18
C LEU A 131 -36.83 -23.58 20.93
N ALA A 132 -37.62 -24.33 20.18
CA ALA A 132 -37.32 -25.70 19.77
C ALA A 132 -36.02 -25.81 18.93
N TYR A 133 -35.70 -24.82 18.10
CA TYR A 133 -34.47 -24.79 17.30
C TYR A 133 -33.21 -24.66 18.17
N VAL A 134 -33.30 -23.86 19.24
CA VAL A 134 -32.22 -23.66 20.19
C VAL A 134 -32.05 -24.90 21.06
N VAL A 135 -33.15 -25.49 21.54
CA VAL A 135 -33.12 -26.74 22.30
C VAL A 135 -32.53 -27.90 21.46
N CYS A 136 -32.94 -28.06 20.20
CA CYS A 136 -32.37 -29.08 19.31
C CYS A 136 -30.89 -28.84 18.99
N SER A 137 -30.46 -27.59 18.82
CA SER A 137 -29.05 -27.25 18.58
C SER A 137 -28.19 -27.51 19.82
N VAL A 138 -28.71 -27.20 21.02
CA VAL A 138 -28.04 -27.47 22.29
C VAL A 138 -27.98 -28.97 22.59
N LEU A 139 -29.02 -29.74 22.28
CA LEU A 139 -29.01 -31.20 22.40
C LEU A 139 -28.04 -31.87 21.40
N ALA A 140 -27.94 -31.35 20.17
CA ALA A 140 -26.95 -31.78 19.19
C ALA A 140 -25.52 -31.47 19.65
N LEU A 141 -25.29 -30.30 20.23
CA LEU A 141 -24.00 -29.91 20.83
C LEU A 141 -23.65 -30.75 22.07
N LEU A 142 -24.61 -31.07 22.94
CA LEU A 142 -24.42 -31.96 24.09
C LEU A 142 -24.14 -33.41 23.65
N ALA A 143 -24.76 -33.88 22.57
CA ALA A 143 -24.48 -35.19 21.98
C ALA A 143 -23.08 -35.25 21.34
N VAL A 144 -22.66 -34.19 20.65
CA VAL A 144 -21.30 -34.02 20.10
C VAL A 144 -20.25 -33.87 21.20
N GLN A 145 -20.58 -33.25 22.34
CA GLN A 145 -19.71 -33.19 23.51
C GLN A 145 -19.55 -34.53 24.24
N ARG A 146 -20.54 -35.44 24.16
CA ARG A 146 -20.45 -36.78 24.76
C ARG A 146 -19.90 -37.86 23.83
N LEU A 147 -19.74 -37.57 22.54
CA LEU A 147 -19.14 -38.43 21.52
C LEU A 147 -17.75 -38.99 21.91
N PRO A 148 -16.88 -38.25 22.63
CA PRO A 148 -15.59 -38.79 23.10
C PRO A 148 -15.69 -39.67 24.37
N GLN A 149 -16.81 -39.63 25.10
CA GLN A 149 -17.00 -40.38 26.36
C GLN A 149 -17.74 -41.72 26.17
N LEU A 150 -18.39 -41.90 25.03
CA LEU A 150 -18.98 -43.18 24.63
C LEU A 150 -17.89 -43.97 23.89
N ALA A 151 -17.09 -44.73 24.63
CA ALA A 151 -16.28 -45.79 24.05
C ALA A 151 -17.25 -46.85 23.49
N VAL A 152 -17.66 -46.72 22.22
CA VAL A 152 -18.58 -47.67 21.61
C VAL A 152 -17.79 -48.61 20.71
N THR A 153 -17.45 -49.77 21.26
CA THR A 153 -16.94 -50.94 20.53
C THR A 153 -18.02 -51.70 19.75
N ASP A 154 -19.25 -51.17 19.63
CA ASP A 154 -20.36 -51.81 18.90
C ASP A 154 -21.12 -50.83 17.98
N ALA A 155 -20.95 -51.02 16.67
CA ALA A 155 -21.58 -50.23 15.61
C ALA A 155 -23.13 -50.25 15.65
N VAL A 156 -23.75 -51.28 16.25
CA VAL A 156 -25.21 -51.39 16.35
C VAL A 156 -25.77 -50.36 17.34
N THR A 157 -25.13 -50.22 18.51
CA THR A 157 -25.54 -49.26 19.54
C THR A 157 -25.34 -47.81 19.08
N PHE A 158 -24.27 -47.51 18.33
CA PHE A 158 -24.05 -46.20 17.70
C PHE A 158 -25.14 -45.87 16.66
N GLY A 159 -25.55 -46.85 15.86
CA GLY A 159 -26.64 -46.70 14.89
C GLY A 159 -28.02 -46.45 15.54
N VAL A 160 -28.27 -47.03 16.72
CA VAL A 160 -29.53 -46.81 17.47
C VAL A 160 -29.58 -45.41 18.06
N VAL A 161 -28.47 -44.91 18.61
CA VAL A 161 -28.39 -43.54 19.17
C VAL A 161 -28.57 -42.48 18.08
N LEU A 162 -27.94 -42.66 16.90
CA LEU A 162 -28.13 -41.73 15.78
C LEU A 162 -29.56 -41.79 15.20
N LYS A 163 -30.19 -42.97 15.12
CA LYS A 163 -31.60 -43.11 14.68
C LYS A 163 -32.56 -42.48 15.69
N ALA A 164 -32.30 -42.59 16.99
CA ALA A 164 -33.06 -41.91 18.04
C ALA A 164 -32.90 -40.39 17.98
N LEU A 165 -31.68 -39.90 17.70
CA LEU A 165 -31.40 -38.48 17.45
C LEU A 165 -32.18 -37.97 16.21
N HIS A 166 -32.20 -38.77 15.14
CA HIS A 166 -32.95 -38.47 13.92
C HIS A 166 -34.47 -38.42 14.17
N LEU A 167 -35.01 -39.36 14.96
CA LEU A 167 -36.42 -39.38 15.33
C LEU A 167 -36.79 -38.16 16.19
N LEU A 168 -35.93 -37.78 17.14
CA LEU A 168 -36.10 -36.61 18.01
C LEU A 168 -35.99 -35.27 17.26
N LEU A 169 -35.16 -35.19 16.21
CA LEU A 169 -35.02 -34.01 15.35
C LEU A 169 -36.20 -33.84 14.38
N VAL A 170 -36.89 -34.93 14.02
CA VAL A 170 -38.04 -34.93 13.09
C VAL A 170 -39.39 -34.88 13.83
N ALA A 171 -39.48 -35.38 15.07
CA ALA A 171 -40.70 -35.41 15.88
C ALA A 171 -41.42 -34.06 16.08
N PRO A 172 -40.75 -32.89 16.18
CA PRO A 172 -41.42 -31.59 16.32
C PRO A 172 -42.25 -31.18 15.08
N ARG A 173 -42.05 -31.82 13.93
CA ARG A 173 -42.91 -31.61 12.74
C ARG A 173 -44.24 -32.38 12.82
N TRP A 174 -44.42 -33.29 13.78
CA TRP A 174 -45.57 -34.19 13.86
C TRP A 174 -46.53 -33.90 15.03
N LEU A 175 -46.15 -33.07 16.02
CA LEU A 175 -46.95 -32.79 17.21
C LEU A 175 -47.16 -31.27 17.42
N PRO A 176 -48.31 -30.70 17.01
CA PRO A 176 -48.51 -29.24 16.95
C PRO A 176 -48.72 -28.50 18.28
N SER A 177 -48.76 -29.18 19.43
CA SER A 177 -49.49 -28.67 20.61
C SER A 177 -48.66 -28.08 21.75
N PHE A 178 -47.33 -28.18 21.75
CA PHE A 178 -46.52 -27.65 22.87
C PHE A 178 -46.12 -26.19 22.64
N GLY A 179 -47.13 -25.32 22.71
CA GLY A 179 -46.96 -23.88 22.77
C GLY A 179 -47.25 -23.34 24.17
N ARG A 180 -46.38 -22.43 24.62
CA ARG A 180 -46.58 -21.39 25.65
C ARG A 180 -46.29 -21.78 27.10
N SER A 181 -45.44 -20.96 27.72
CA SER A 181 -45.24 -20.71 29.16
C SER A 181 -44.18 -21.57 29.87
N PHE A 182 -42.92 -21.11 29.87
CA PHE A 182 -41.97 -21.41 30.96
C PHE A 182 -40.94 -20.28 31.05
N ASP A 183 -40.84 -19.67 32.24
CA ASP A 183 -40.08 -18.45 32.52
C ASP A 183 -38.57 -18.71 32.54
N GLU A 184 -37.83 -17.95 31.73
CA GLU A 184 -36.48 -18.29 31.25
C GLU A 184 -35.36 -18.02 32.26
N ALA A 185 -35.58 -17.23 33.32
CA ALA A 185 -34.55 -16.90 34.30
C ALA A 185 -34.23 -18.06 35.28
N GLY A 186 -35.20 -18.93 35.58
CA GLY A 186 -35.02 -20.03 36.52
C GLY A 186 -34.14 -21.16 35.98
N VAL A 187 -34.18 -21.41 34.67
CA VAL A 187 -33.44 -22.51 34.04
C VAL A 187 -31.94 -22.21 33.95
N TYR A 188 -31.57 -20.96 33.65
CA TYR A 188 -30.16 -20.55 33.59
C TYR A 188 -29.50 -20.47 34.98
N ALA A 189 -30.26 -20.12 36.03
CA ALA A 189 -29.77 -20.17 37.41
C ALA A 189 -29.52 -21.62 37.87
N VAL A 190 -30.41 -22.56 37.52
CA VAL A 190 -30.24 -23.99 37.84
C VAL A 190 -29.08 -24.61 37.05
N LEU A 191 -28.89 -24.24 35.77
CA LEU A 191 -27.75 -24.69 34.96
C LEU A 191 -26.41 -24.11 35.45
N GLY A 192 -26.36 -22.84 35.85
CA GLY A 192 -25.18 -22.23 36.45
C GLY A 192 -24.79 -22.89 37.79
N VAL A 193 -25.79 -23.23 38.62
CA VAL A 193 -25.57 -23.98 39.88
C VAL A 193 -25.14 -25.42 39.61
N LEU A 194 -25.72 -26.12 38.63
CA LEU A 194 -25.33 -27.50 38.28
C LEU A 194 -23.90 -27.59 37.71
N ILE A 195 -23.46 -26.59 36.94
CA ILE A 195 -22.10 -26.50 36.40
C ILE A 195 -21.09 -26.14 37.51
N ALA A 196 -21.46 -25.26 38.44
CA ALA A 196 -20.63 -24.90 39.58
C ALA A 196 -20.56 -26.02 40.66
N TRP A 197 -21.60 -26.85 40.78
CA TRP A 197 -21.73 -27.88 41.82
C TRP A 197 -21.06 -29.22 41.50
N ARG A 198 -20.47 -29.41 40.31
CA ARG A 198 -19.63 -30.59 39.98
C ARG A 198 -18.18 -30.22 39.68
N ARG A 199 -17.58 -29.41 40.55
CA ARG A 199 -16.19 -28.97 40.46
C ARG A 199 -15.14 -30.08 40.67
N ASP A 200 -15.56 -31.26 41.09
CA ASP A 200 -14.63 -32.20 41.74
C ASP A 200 -14.30 -33.45 40.90
N ARG A 201 -14.80 -33.57 39.66
CA ARG A 201 -14.55 -34.78 38.81
C ARG A 201 -14.37 -34.54 37.31
N VAL A 202 -13.88 -33.38 36.87
CA VAL A 202 -13.40 -33.22 35.48
C VAL A 202 -11.89 -33.36 35.44
N ALA A 203 -11.42 -34.59 35.58
CA ALA A 203 -10.04 -34.98 35.29
C ALA A 203 -9.89 -35.22 33.78
N CYS A 204 -9.94 -34.14 32.98
CA CYS A 204 -9.60 -34.19 31.55
C CYS A 204 -9.42 -32.77 30.99
N TRP A 205 -8.24 -32.21 31.21
CA TRP A 205 -7.75 -31.06 30.44
C TRP A 205 -7.47 -31.51 28.99
N PRO A 206 -7.75 -30.70 27.94
CA PRO A 206 -7.48 -31.11 26.56
C PRO A 206 -6.00 -31.41 26.35
N ALA A 207 -5.68 -32.58 25.77
CA ALA A 207 -4.31 -33.12 25.74
C ALA A 207 -3.43 -32.52 24.63
N THR A 208 -4.03 -31.97 23.57
CA THR A 208 -3.28 -31.38 22.44
C THR A 208 -3.52 -29.87 22.35
N ASP A 209 -2.51 -29.12 21.93
CA ASP A 209 -2.59 -27.65 21.87
C ASP A 209 -3.65 -27.15 20.87
N CYS A 210 -3.98 -27.96 19.86
CA CYS A 210 -5.08 -27.70 18.93
C CYS A 210 -6.46 -27.77 19.64
N GLN A 211 -6.67 -28.76 20.52
CA GLN A 211 -7.92 -28.89 21.28
C GLN A 211 -8.07 -27.81 22.35
N LYS A 212 -6.96 -27.33 22.92
CA LYS A 212 -6.96 -26.19 23.87
C LYS A 212 -7.34 -24.89 23.15
N SER A 213 -6.81 -24.65 21.94
CA SER A 213 -7.17 -23.48 21.12
C SER A 213 -8.67 -23.45 20.81
N ILE A 214 -9.22 -24.55 20.30
CA ILE A 214 -10.64 -24.66 19.93
C ILE A 214 -11.56 -24.45 21.14
N PHE A 215 -11.19 -24.97 22.31
CA PHE A 215 -11.97 -24.80 23.54
C PHE A 215 -11.99 -23.35 24.03
N VAL A 216 -10.85 -22.65 23.94
CA VAL A 216 -10.75 -21.22 24.28
C VAL A 216 -11.55 -20.36 23.29
N ASP A 217 -11.49 -20.70 21.99
CA ASP A 217 -12.21 -19.98 20.93
C ASP A 217 -13.74 -20.09 21.09
N LEU A 218 -14.25 -21.28 21.42
CA LEU A 218 -15.68 -21.52 21.67
C LEU A 218 -16.18 -20.81 22.92
N VAL A 219 -15.40 -20.80 24.01
CA VAL A 219 -15.77 -20.12 25.26
C VAL A 219 -15.74 -18.60 25.08
N ALA A 220 -14.75 -18.06 24.37
CA ALA A 220 -14.68 -16.65 24.05
C ALA A 220 -15.86 -16.21 23.17
N CYS A 221 -16.20 -16.97 22.13
CA CYS A 221 -17.35 -16.69 21.27
C CYS A 221 -18.67 -16.70 22.04
N ALA A 222 -18.85 -17.64 22.98
CA ALA A 222 -20.06 -17.73 23.80
C ALA A 222 -20.19 -16.55 24.79
N VAL A 223 -19.10 -16.16 25.45
CA VAL A 223 -19.09 -15.04 26.41
C VAL A 223 -19.30 -13.70 25.71
N ILE A 224 -18.67 -13.49 24.55
CA ILE A 224 -18.80 -12.25 23.77
C ILE A 224 -20.20 -12.13 23.15
N SER A 225 -20.75 -13.24 22.66
CA SER A 225 -22.14 -13.27 22.17
C SER A 225 -23.13 -12.97 23.30
N ALA A 226 -22.86 -13.45 24.52
CA ALA A 226 -23.69 -13.17 25.68
C ALA A 226 -23.61 -11.69 26.14
N ASP A 227 -22.44 -11.05 26.12
CA ASP A 227 -22.31 -9.61 26.48
C ASP A 227 -22.91 -8.69 25.41
N ALA A 228 -22.78 -9.04 24.12
CA ALA A 228 -23.38 -8.29 23.01
C ALA A 228 -24.92 -8.29 23.07
N VAL A 229 -25.52 -9.43 23.42
CA VAL A 229 -26.97 -9.55 23.66
C VAL A 229 -27.40 -8.80 24.92
N ARG A 230 -26.55 -8.76 25.96
CA ARG A 230 -26.83 -8.08 27.23
C ARG A 230 -26.79 -6.54 27.14
N ARG A 231 -26.09 -5.99 26.15
CA ARG A 231 -25.88 -4.53 25.98
C ARG A 231 -26.60 -3.90 24.77
N ASP A 232 -27.50 -4.65 24.13
CA ASP A 232 -28.37 -4.21 23.03
C ASP A 232 -27.65 -3.48 21.87
N ARG A 233 -26.48 -3.99 21.46
CA ARG A 233 -25.74 -3.46 20.30
C ARG A 233 -26.10 -4.25 19.05
N GLY A 234 -26.66 -3.57 18.05
CA GLY A 234 -27.26 -4.19 16.85
C GLY A 234 -26.35 -5.11 15.99
N PRO A 235 -26.95 -5.90 15.08
CA PRO A 235 -26.33 -7.04 14.37
C PRO A 235 -25.12 -6.70 13.49
N THR A 236 -24.99 -5.47 13.02
CA THR A 236 -23.83 -4.98 12.26
C THR A 236 -22.56 -4.96 13.10
N THR A 237 -22.67 -4.69 14.40
CA THR A 237 -21.53 -4.65 15.33
C THR A 237 -21.03 -6.06 15.65
N ALA A 238 -21.95 -7.03 15.78
CA ALA A 238 -21.61 -8.43 16.00
C ALA A 238 -20.94 -9.06 14.78
N ALA A 239 -21.33 -8.68 13.56
CA ALA A 239 -20.67 -9.15 12.33
C ALA A 239 -19.23 -8.60 12.17
N VAL A 240 -19.00 -7.32 12.51
CA VAL A 240 -17.65 -6.72 12.52
C VAL A 240 -16.77 -7.40 13.58
N PHE A 241 -17.31 -7.71 14.76
CA PHE A 241 -16.57 -8.46 15.79
C PHE A 241 -16.34 -9.93 15.43
N CYS A 242 -17.29 -10.62 14.78
CA CYS A 242 -17.08 -12.00 14.31
C CYS A 242 -16.05 -12.10 13.18
N VAL A 243 -16.03 -11.14 12.25
CA VAL A 243 -14.98 -11.05 11.21
C VAL A 243 -13.63 -10.72 11.85
N ALA A 244 -13.60 -9.85 12.86
CA ALA A 244 -12.39 -9.63 13.66
C ALA A 244 -11.94 -10.94 14.34
N SER A 245 -12.82 -11.70 14.98
CA SER A 245 -12.49 -12.97 15.64
C SER A 245 -11.98 -14.06 14.68
N LEU A 246 -12.44 -14.07 13.42
CA LEU A 246 -11.93 -14.98 12.37
C LEU A 246 -10.53 -14.60 11.87
N VAL A 247 -10.17 -13.31 11.92
CA VAL A 247 -8.82 -12.80 11.62
C VAL A 247 -7.89 -12.92 12.84
N PHE A 248 -8.43 -12.87 14.06
CA PHE A 248 -7.72 -12.96 15.33
C PHE A 248 -7.93 -14.31 16.03
N SER A 249 -7.73 -15.44 15.34
CA SER A 249 -7.51 -16.67 16.11
C SER A 249 -6.23 -16.50 16.94
N PRO A 250 -6.20 -16.93 18.21
CA PRO A 250 -4.97 -16.97 19.00
C PRO A 250 -3.84 -17.70 18.28
N GLY A 251 -4.18 -18.66 17.39
CA GLY A 251 -3.24 -19.33 16.49
C GLY A 251 -2.62 -18.42 15.42
N ALA A 252 -3.38 -17.51 14.81
CA ALA A 252 -2.86 -16.51 13.88
C ALA A 252 -2.00 -15.46 14.60
N ALA A 253 -2.41 -15.04 15.80
CA ALA A 253 -1.62 -14.15 16.65
C ALA A 253 -0.32 -14.83 17.14
N PHE A 254 -0.35 -16.12 17.47
CA PHE A 254 0.81 -16.92 17.87
C PHE A 254 1.74 -17.22 16.69
N ALA A 255 1.20 -17.51 15.50
CA ALA A 255 1.98 -17.65 14.27
C ALA A 255 2.63 -16.33 13.85
N PHE A 256 1.92 -15.21 14.01
CA PHE A 256 2.47 -13.86 13.83
C PHE A 256 3.56 -13.56 14.86
N PHE A 257 3.37 -13.92 16.13
CA PHE A 257 4.36 -13.75 17.19
C PHE A 257 5.59 -14.64 16.97
N LEU A 258 5.42 -15.88 16.50
CA LEU A 258 6.51 -16.78 16.13
C LEU A 258 7.24 -16.31 14.87
N ALA A 259 6.53 -15.78 13.87
CA ALA A 259 7.13 -15.18 12.68
C ALA A 259 7.91 -13.91 13.05
N LEU A 260 7.40 -13.07 13.95
CA LEU A 260 8.12 -11.92 14.52
C LEU A 260 9.35 -12.37 15.32
N ARG A 261 9.27 -13.46 16.08
CA ARG A 261 10.41 -13.99 16.85
C ARG A 261 11.48 -14.63 15.94
N ALA A 262 11.06 -15.35 14.90
CA ALA A 262 11.94 -15.94 13.89
C ALA A 262 12.58 -14.86 13.00
N ALA A 263 11.86 -13.77 12.70
CA ALA A 263 12.41 -12.60 12.02
C ALA A 263 13.33 -11.78 12.94
N ALA A 264 12.99 -11.61 14.22
CA ALA A 264 13.81 -10.94 15.22
C ALA A 264 15.09 -11.73 15.58
N ALA A 265 15.15 -13.02 15.29
CA ALA A 265 16.31 -13.88 15.53
C ALA A 265 17.31 -13.92 14.38
N ARG A 266 17.07 -13.23 13.24
CA ARG A 266 17.94 -13.29 12.06
C ARG A 266 18.87 -12.10 11.82
N ASP A 267 18.70 -10.96 12.50
CA ASP A 267 19.48 -9.75 12.19
C ASP A 267 20.03 -9.07 13.46
N ALA A 268 20.94 -9.75 14.17
CA ALA A 268 21.82 -9.05 15.10
C ALA A 268 22.97 -8.45 14.29
N TYR A 269 23.00 -7.11 14.19
CA TYR A 269 24.10 -6.38 13.59
C TYR A 269 25.37 -6.58 14.43
N GLU A 270 26.36 -7.29 13.90
CA GLU A 270 27.72 -7.31 14.46
C GLU A 270 28.59 -6.30 13.70
N ALA A 271 29.02 -5.25 14.41
CA ALA A 271 29.90 -4.23 13.83
C ALA A 271 31.26 -4.87 13.46
N PRO A 272 31.80 -4.64 12.25
CA PRO A 272 33.15 -5.08 11.93
C PRO A 272 34.18 -4.38 12.81
N ALA A 273 35.23 -5.12 13.21
CA ALA A 273 36.23 -4.67 14.18
C ALA A 273 37.07 -3.45 13.74
N GLU A 274 37.14 -3.16 12.43
CA GLU A 274 37.85 -1.99 11.90
C GLU A 274 37.19 -1.51 10.59
N ALA A 275 36.70 -0.27 10.56
CA ALA A 275 36.04 0.32 9.39
C ALA A 275 37.06 0.91 8.41
N LYS A 276 36.88 0.68 7.10
CA LYS A 276 37.77 1.26 6.08
C LYS A 276 37.72 2.80 6.11
N PRO A 277 38.87 3.48 5.97
CA PRO A 277 38.89 4.95 5.94
C PRO A 277 38.19 5.48 4.68
N LEU A 278 37.35 6.50 4.87
CA LEU A 278 36.61 7.16 3.79
C LEU A 278 37.49 8.14 2.98
N GLY A 279 38.61 8.58 3.56
CA GLY A 279 39.54 9.50 2.90
C GLY A 279 38.91 10.87 2.64
N ARG A 280 39.42 11.55 1.62
CA ARG A 280 38.98 12.88 1.20
C ARG A 280 37.86 12.80 0.18
N VAL A 281 36.70 13.38 0.49
CA VAL A 281 35.47 13.27 -0.29
C VAL A 281 35.02 14.64 -0.80
N LEU A 282 34.82 14.75 -2.11
CA LEU A 282 34.21 15.92 -2.74
C LEU A 282 32.69 15.78 -2.73
N VAL A 283 31.98 16.74 -2.15
CA VAL A 283 30.53 16.87 -2.24
C VAL A 283 30.18 17.99 -3.21
N ILE A 284 29.48 17.65 -4.30
CA ILE A 284 29.12 18.61 -5.36
C ILE A 284 27.69 19.11 -5.15
N GLY A 285 27.54 20.31 -4.62
CA GLY A 285 26.28 20.99 -4.31
C GLY A 285 25.99 21.07 -2.82
N ALA A 286 25.45 22.21 -2.37
CA ALA A 286 25.03 22.51 -1.00
C ALA A 286 23.50 22.67 -0.88
N GLY A 287 22.74 21.97 -1.74
CA GLY A 287 21.32 21.72 -1.53
C GLY A 287 21.09 20.69 -0.41
N ALA A 288 19.82 20.35 -0.15
CA ALA A 288 19.44 19.42 0.92
C ALA A 288 20.22 18.08 0.89
N SER A 289 20.35 17.47 -0.29
CA SER A 289 21.11 16.21 -0.46
C SER A 289 22.59 16.35 -0.12
N GLY A 290 23.21 17.49 -0.49
CA GLY A 290 24.61 17.77 -0.23
C GLY A 290 24.90 18.00 1.24
N LEU A 291 24.04 18.73 1.94
CA LEU A 291 24.16 18.95 3.38
C LEU A 291 24.04 17.63 4.16
N ALA A 292 23.02 16.83 3.85
CA ALA A 292 22.83 15.52 4.48
C ALA A 292 24.00 14.56 4.22
N ALA A 293 24.51 14.55 2.99
CA ALA A 293 25.67 13.74 2.61
C ALA A 293 26.94 14.18 3.35
N ALA A 294 27.25 15.48 3.34
CA ALA A 294 28.43 16.03 4.00
C ALA A 294 28.42 15.73 5.51
N LYS A 295 27.28 15.96 6.16
CA LYS A 295 27.08 15.67 7.58
C LYS A 295 27.32 14.20 7.89
N THR A 296 26.70 13.30 7.13
CA THR A 296 26.84 11.85 7.30
C THR A 296 28.29 11.36 7.07
N LEU A 297 28.98 11.94 6.08
CA LEU A 297 30.38 11.62 5.78
C LEU A 297 31.34 12.09 6.88
N LEU A 298 31.16 13.31 7.39
CA LEU A 298 31.95 13.87 8.49
C LEU A 298 31.81 13.03 9.77
N GLU A 299 30.58 12.66 10.14
CA GLU A 299 30.30 11.81 11.31
C GLU A 299 30.97 10.43 11.23
N ASN A 300 31.29 9.98 10.01
CA ASN A 300 31.92 8.69 9.77
C ASN A 300 33.41 8.79 9.38
N GLY A 301 34.03 9.95 9.66
CA GLY A 301 35.48 10.15 9.59
C GLY A 301 36.04 10.48 8.21
N ALA A 302 35.22 10.96 7.28
CA ALA A 302 35.69 11.49 6.00
C ALA A 302 36.26 12.92 6.14
N GLU A 303 37.27 13.27 5.36
CA GLU A 303 37.65 14.66 5.13
C GLU A 303 36.77 15.22 4.00
N VAL A 304 35.85 16.13 4.31
CA VAL A 304 34.84 16.61 3.35
C VAL A 304 35.21 17.99 2.79
N VAL A 305 35.01 18.16 1.48
CA VAL A 305 34.97 19.47 0.82
C VAL A 305 33.65 19.59 0.09
N ILE A 306 32.85 20.60 0.45
CA ILE A 306 31.59 20.92 -0.22
C ILE A 306 31.86 22.02 -1.23
N VAL A 307 31.45 21.81 -2.48
CA VAL A 307 31.57 22.80 -3.56
C VAL A 307 30.17 23.21 -4.01
N GLU A 308 29.84 24.50 -3.86
CA GLU A 308 28.55 25.07 -4.28
C GLU A 308 28.77 26.19 -5.30
N LYS A 309 28.06 26.13 -6.42
CA LYS A 309 28.24 27.02 -7.57
C LYS A 309 27.59 28.39 -7.39
N THR A 310 26.54 28.50 -6.56
CA THR A 310 25.81 29.77 -6.36
C THR A 310 26.36 30.58 -5.19
N GLY A 311 27.17 29.96 -4.33
CA GLY A 311 27.60 30.54 -3.05
C GLY A 311 26.49 30.60 -2.00
N GLN A 312 25.32 30.00 -2.24
CA GLN A 312 24.18 29.99 -1.33
C GLN A 312 23.67 28.57 -1.06
N ILE A 313 23.22 28.32 0.17
CA ILE A 313 22.56 27.07 0.55
C ILE A 313 21.16 27.01 -0.04
N GLY A 314 20.69 25.79 -0.31
CA GLY A 314 19.28 25.53 -0.65
C GLY A 314 19.07 25.07 -2.08
N GLY A 315 20.02 25.35 -2.98
CA GLY A 315 19.95 24.93 -4.38
C GLY A 315 18.65 25.37 -5.04
N VAL A 316 17.89 24.42 -5.61
CA VAL A 316 16.61 24.70 -6.29
C VAL A 316 15.57 25.37 -5.39
N PHE A 317 15.64 25.20 -4.07
CA PHE A 317 14.69 25.82 -3.14
C PHE A 317 14.98 27.32 -2.93
N ALA A 318 16.24 27.74 -3.03
CA ALA A 318 16.62 29.15 -2.91
C ALA A 318 16.29 29.96 -4.18
N ASP A 319 16.14 29.29 -5.32
CA ASP A 319 15.77 29.89 -6.61
C ASP A 319 14.27 29.66 -6.93
N ALA A 320 13.43 29.56 -5.91
CA ALA A 320 12.00 29.35 -6.07
C ALA A 320 11.24 30.58 -6.60
N TYR A 321 10.01 30.38 -7.06
CA TYR A 321 9.09 31.47 -7.41
C TYR A 321 8.30 31.94 -6.18
N GLU A 322 7.77 33.16 -6.27
CA GLU A 322 6.95 33.81 -5.24
C GLU A 322 5.81 32.90 -4.76
N GLY A 323 5.72 32.74 -3.44
CA GLY A 323 4.64 31.97 -2.81
C GLY A 323 4.73 30.45 -3.02
N ALA A 324 5.87 29.93 -3.47
CA ALA A 324 6.10 28.49 -3.55
C ALA A 324 6.13 27.85 -2.14
N HIS A 325 5.50 26.67 -2.03
CA HIS A 325 5.44 25.89 -0.80
C HIS A 325 5.87 24.45 -1.06
N GLN A 326 6.33 23.78 -0.02
CA GLN A 326 6.54 22.33 -0.04
C GLN A 326 5.20 21.61 -0.27
N VAL A 327 5.24 20.53 -1.04
CA VAL A 327 4.11 19.60 -1.23
C VAL A 327 4.23 18.35 -0.35
N SER A 328 5.28 18.30 0.47
CA SER A 328 5.51 17.31 1.50
C SER A 328 5.47 17.97 2.87
N SER A 329 4.99 17.22 3.86
CA SER A 329 4.74 17.74 5.20
C SER A 329 6.01 17.88 6.03
N LYS A 330 5.89 18.62 7.14
CA LYS A 330 6.90 18.79 8.18
C LYS A 330 7.31 17.49 8.87
N TYR A 331 6.49 16.45 8.77
CA TYR A 331 6.80 15.15 9.39
C TYR A 331 7.76 14.32 8.53
N ILE A 332 7.76 14.52 7.20
CA ILE A 332 8.59 13.73 6.29
C ILE A 332 9.82 14.49 5.80
N THR A 333 9.69 15.80 5.51
CA THR A 333 10.71 16.58 4.81
C THR A 333 11.99 16.85 5.62
N PRO A 334 11.94 17.11 6.94
CA PRO A 334 13.14 17.39 7.74
C PRO A 334 14.04 16.16 7.87
N PHE A 335 15.32 16.41 8.08
CA PHE A 335 16.31 15.38 8.40
C PHE A 335 16.00 14.68 9.73
N SER A 336 16.58 13.51 9.93
CA SER A 336 16.25 12.65 11.06
C SER A 336 16.61 13.25 12.43
N ASP A 337 17.60 14.13 12.46
CA ASP A 337 18.26 14.66 13.66
C ASP A 337 18.07 16.17 13.88
N LEU A 338 17.50 16.88 12.90
CA LEU A 338 16.98 18.23 13.10
C LEU A 338 15.51 18.30 12.69
N ARG A 339 14.62 18.22 13.68
CA ARG A 339 13.17 18.21 13.49
C ARG A 339 12.56 19.61 13.55
N LEU A 340 11.41 19.78 12.91
CA LEU A 340 10.64 21.03 12.97
C LEU A 340 9.73 21.05 14.20
N GLY A 341 9.55 22.23 14.77
CA GLY A 341 8.70 22.42 15.95
C GLY A 341 7.20 22.16 15.71
N PRO A 342 6.42 21.94 16.78
CA PRO A 342 4.98 21.68 16.69
C PRO A 342 4.19 22.87 16.12
N GLU A 343 4.66 24.11 16.36
CA GLU A 343 4.01 25.34 15.87
C GLU A 343 4.27 25.63 14.38
N VAL A 344 5.21 24.90 13.75
CA VAL A 344 5.52 25.11 12.33
C VAL A 344 4.36 24.58 11.48
N GLU A 345 3.97 25.35 10.47
CA GLU A 345 2.96 24.91 9.50
C GLU A 345 3.35 23.58 8.83
N SER A 346 2.35 22.77 8.48
CA SER A 346 2.62 21.44 7.94
C SER A 346 3.36 21.47 6.61
N HIS A 347 3.07 22.43 5.72
CA HIS A 347 3.70 22.55 4.41
C HIS A 347 4.37 23.91 4.34
N GLN A 348 5.68 23.96 4.62
CA GLN A 348 6.42 25.20 4.73
C GLN A 348 6.50 25.96 3.40
N SER A 349 6.62 27.28 3.47
CA SER A 349 7.12 28.06 2.34
C SER A 349 8.53 27.59 1.95
N LEU A 350 8.93 27.79 0.69
CA LEU A 350 10.29 27.42 0.29
C LEU A 350 11.35 28.29 0.97
N ASP A 351 11.03 29.54 1.31
CA ASP A 351 11.90 30.43 2.08
C ASP A 351 12.16 29.88 3.50
N ASP A 352 11.11 29.46 4.20
CA ASP A 352 11.25 28.83 5.53
C ASP A 352 12.05 27.53 5.47
N TYR A 353 11.89 26.77 4.38
CA TYR A 353 12.67 25.56 4.19
C TYR A 353 14.16 25.84 3.91
N VAL A 354 14.47 26.90 3.14
CA VAL A 354 15.85 27.36 2.94
C VAL A 354 16.44 27.85 4.27
N ALA A 355 15.67 28.56 5.09
CA ALA A 355 16.09 28.95 6.44
C ALA A 355 16.38 27.72 7.32
N TYR A 356 15.54 26.69 7.26
CA TYR A 356 15.80 25.40 7.92
C TYR A 356 17.12 24.76 7.46
N LEU A 357 17.41 24.74 6.15
CA LEU A 357 18.67 24.18 5.62
C LEU A 357 19.89 25.00 6.07
N HIS A 358 19.76 26.32 6.17
CA HIS A 358 20.78 27.19 6.75
C HIS A 358 21.03 26.86 8.22
N THR A 359 19.97 26.73 9.03
CA THR A 359 20.09 26.30 10.43
C THR A 359 20.79 24.95 10.54
N TYR A 360 20.40 23.97 9.72
CA TYR A 360 21.05 22.66 9.68
C TYR A 360 22.55 22.76 9.38
N ALA A 361 22.93 23.57 8.39
CA ALA A 361 24.34 23.77 8.04
C ALA A 361 25.15 24.46 9.14
N VAL A 362 24.53 25.34 9.93
CA VAL A 362 25.18 26.01 11.06
C VAL A 362 25.31 25.08 12.26
N GLU A 363 24.24 24.39 12.65
CA GLU A 363 24.23 23.50 13.83
C GLU A 363 25.19 22.32 13.69
N HIS A 364 25.34 21.79 12.47
CA HIS A 364 26.31 20.72 12.17
C HIS A 364 27.66 21.26 11.67
N ASP A 365 27.86 22.58 11.71
CA ASP A 365 29.08 23.27 11.30
C ASP A 365 29.63 22.80 9.93
N LEU A 366 28.72 22.75 8.95
CA LEU A 366 29.00 22.40 7.57
C LEU A 366 29.58 23.58 6.79
N MET A 367 29.30 24.81 7.25
CA MET A 367 29.74 26.05 6.61
C MET A 367 31.26 26.11 6.41
N ARG A 368 32.06 25.60 7.37
CA ARG A 368 33.53 25.62 7.30
C ARG A 368 34.11 24.72 6.20
N TYR A 369 33.34 23.75 5.72
CA TYR A 369 33.76 22.82 4.66
C TYR A 369 33.31 23.27 3.27
N MET A 370 32.51 24.35 3.21
CA MET A 370 31.95 24.86 1.97
C MET A 370 32.87 25.83 1.26
N ARG A 371 32.95 25.69 -0.06
CA ARG A 371 33.65 26.58 -0.98
C ARG A 371 32.69 27.02 -2.07
N HIS A 372 32.68 28.32 -2.35
CA HIS A 372 32.02 28.83 -3.53
C HIS A 372 32.88 28.51 -4.75
N ALA A 373 32.50 27.47 -5.49
CA ALA A 373 33.20 27.04 -6.69
C ALA A 373 32.28 26.18 -7.57
N THR A 374 32.65 26.03 -8.84
CA THR A 374 31.99 25.11 -9.78
C THR A 374 32.94 23.97 -10.11
N VAL A 375 32.43 22.74 -10.16
CA VAL A 375 33.18 21.60 -10.70
C VAL A 375 33.05 21.61 -12.23
N GLU A 376 34.14 21.92 -12.93
CA GLU A 376 34.14 21.96 -14.41
C GLU A 376 34.37 20.56 -15.01
N VAL A 377 35.31 19.81 -14.44
CA VAL A 377 35.73 18.50 -14.95
C VAL A 377 36.01 17.59 -13.78
N LEU A 378 35.52 16.36 -13.85
CA LEU A 378 35.80 15.29 -12.91
C LEU A 378 36.41 14.10 -13.65
N ASP A 379 37.71 13.90 -13.49
CA ASP A 379 38.45 12.81 -14.12
C ASP A 379 38.71 11.67 -13.13
N LYS A 380 38.38 10.44 -13.54
CA LYS A 380 38.73 9.25 -12.79
C LYS A 380 40.22 8.93 -12.93
N THR A 381 40.86 8.56 -11.82
CA THR A 381 42.28 8.18 -11.74
C THR A 381 42.43 6.78 -11.13
N ARG A 382 43.68 6.28 -11.04
CA ARG A 382 43.96 4.99 -10.35
C ARG A 382 43.73 5.03 -8.83
N ARG A 383 43.64 6.22 -8.22
CA ARG A 383 43.55 6.42 -6.76
C ARG A 383 42.38 7.35 -6.40
N GLY A 384 41.23 7.18 -7.06
CA GLY A 384 40.07 8.06 -6.87
C GLY A 384 39.91 9.05 -8.03
N TYR A 385 39.70 10.33 -7.73
CA TYR A 385 39.29 11.35 -8.68
C TYR A 385 40.18 12.59 -8.65
N ARG A 386 40.19 13.31 -9.77
CA ARG A 386 40.80 14.63 -9.90
C ARG A 386 39.71 15.59 -10.36
N ALA A 387 39.37 16.55 -9.51
CA ALA A 387 38.36 17.55 -9.82
C ALA A 387 39.04 18.87 -10.22
N THR A 388 38.57 19.46 -11.31
CA THR A 388 38.88 20.83 -11.69
C THR A 388 37.80 21.73 -11.08
N LEU A 389 38.22 22.62 -10.17
CA LEU A 389 37.35 23.57 -9.49
C LEU A 389 37.59 24.97 -10.05
N LEU A 390 36.51 25.70 -10.29
CA LEU A 390 36.52 27.09 -10.73
C LEU A 390 35.88 27.97 -9.65
N ASP A 391 36.68 28.80 -9.00
CA ASP A 391 36.24 29.85 -8.08
C ASP A 391 36.44 31.22 -8.77
N GLY A 392 35.35 31.79 -9.30
CA GLY A 392 35.41 32.97 -10.15
C GLY A 392 36.28 32.74 -11.39
N SER A 393 37.45 33.36 -11.45
CA SER A 393 38.44 33.17 -12.52
C SER A 393 39.59 32.23 -12.13
N HIS A 394 39.64 31.77 -10.88
CA HIS A 394 40.72 30.94 -10.38
C HIS A 394 40.38 29.46 -10.56
N ARG A 395 41.24 28.76 -11.31
CA ARG A 395 41.08 27.34 -11.62
C ARG A 395 42.08 26.51 -10.82
N THR A 396 41.59 25.62 -9.97
CA THR A 396 42.42 24.68 -9.20
C THR A 396 42.11 23.24 -9.62
N VAL A 397 43.09 22.36 -9.41
CA VAL A 397 42.95 20.93 -9.69
C VAL A 397 43.31 20.17 -8.42
N GLU A 398 42.34 19.49 -7.84
CA GLU A 398 42.47 18.84 -6.53
C GLU A 398 42.18 17.34 -6.61
N PRO A 399 42.95 16.49 -5.90
CA PRO A 399 42.66 15.07 -5.78
C PRO A 399 41.61 14.81 -4.70
N PHE A 400 40.79 13.79 -4.92
CA PHE A 400 39.80 13.27 -3.98
C PHE A 400 39.78 11.75 -4.06
N ASP A 401 39.62 11.07 -2.93
CA ASP A 401 39.46 9.62 -2.93
C ASP A 401 38.08 9.24 -3.48
N ARG A 402 37.06 10.05 -3.16
CA ARG A 402 35.65 9.77 -3.50
C ARG A 402 34.87 11.03 -3.82
N VAL A 403 33.72 10.86 -4.47
CA VAL A 403 32.86 11.96 -4.89
C VAL A 403 31.39 11.63 -4.63
N ALA A 404 30.69 12.57 -3.99
CA ALA A 404 29.25 12.56 -3.81
C ALA A 404 28.63 13.67 -4.66
N VAL A 405 27.98 13.28 -5.76
CA VAL A 405 27.23 14.18 -6.64
C VAL A 405 25.89 14.49 -5.97
N CYS A 406 25.64 15.76 -5.67
CA CYS A 406 24.43 16.27 -5.02
C CYS A 406 23.85 17.47 -5.78
N SER A 407 24.06 17.50 -7.11
CA SER A 407 23.67 18.63 -7.96
C SER A 407 22.15 18.75 -8.17
N GLY A 408 21.38 17.68 -7.91
CA GLY A 408 19.92 17.70 -7.94
C GLY A 408 19.29 17.43 -9.32
N LEU A 409 17.99 17.11 -9.30
CA LEU A 409 17.21 16.61 -10.45
C LEU A 409 16.67 17.68 -11.41
N HIS A 410 16.69 18.95 -11.00
CA HIS A 410 15.97 20.03 -11.67
C HIS A 410 16.94 21.13 -12.11
N GLN A 411 17.89 20.75 -12.99
CA GLN A 411 18.94 21.67 -13.43
C GLN A 411 18.69 22.22 -14.83
N GLU A 412 18.50 21.35 -15.82
CA GLU A 412 18.38 21.76 -17.22
C GLU A 412 16.89 21.79 -17.62
N PRO A 413 16.34 22.92 -18.09
CA PRO A 413 14.93 23.01 -18.45
C PRO A 413 14.63 22.16 -19.67
N LYS A 414 13.56 21.35 -19.61
CA LYS A 414 13.12 20.54 -20.76
C LYS A 414 12.22 21.38 -21.65
N VAL A 415 12.83 22.19 -22.51
CA VAL A 415 12.12 23.04 -23.46
C VAL A 415 11.76 22.24 -24.72
N PRO A 416 10.47 22.02 -25.03
CA PRO A 416 10.07 21.39 -26.29
C PRO A 416 10.39 22.29 -27.49
N ASP A 417 10.82 21.68 -28.59
CA ASP A 417 10.95 22.37 -29.88
C ASP A 417 9.55 22.59 -30.49
N ILE A 418 9.04 23.82 -30.39
CA ILE A 418 7.73 24.20 -30.91
C ILE A 418 7.96 25.10 -32.12
N PRO A 419 7.67 24.64 -33.35
CA PRO A 419 7.96 25.39 -34.57
C PRO A 419 7.11 26.66 -34.69
N GLY A 420 7.63 27.65 -35.41
CA GLY A 420 6.95 28.93 -35.65
C GLY A 420 7.41 30.05 -34.71
N ALA A 421 6.85 31.25 -34.90
CA ALA A 421 7.26 32.45 -34.16
C ALA A 421 6.11 32.97 -33.28
N PHE A 422 6.39 33.09 -31.98
CA PHE A 422 5.49 33.72 -31.00
C PHE A 422 5.88 35.17 -30.76
N LYS A 423 4.90 36.09 -30.79
CA LYS A 423 5.07 37.54 -30.61
C LYS A 423 4.80 38.00 -29.17
N GLY A 424 4.53 37.07 -28.25
CA GLY A 424 4.38 37.33 -26.82
C GLY A 424 5.57 36.80 -26.02
N LEU A 425 5.40 36.67 -24.70
CA LEU A 425 6.42 36.12 -23.81
C LEU A 425 6.32 34.60 -23.77
N VAL A 426 7.43 33.88 -24.01
CA VAL A 426 7.54 32.44 -23.74
C VAL A 426 8.63 32.26 -22.69
N ILE A 427 8.30 31.58 -21.59
CA ILE A 427 9.26 31.26 -20.52
C ILE A 427 9.15 29.79 -20.14
N HIS A 428 10.25 29.20 -19.68
CA HIS A 428 10.17 27.94 -18.93
C HIS A 428 9.74 28.24 -17.49
N SER A 429 9.18 27.26 -16.79
CA SER A 429 8.81 27.42 -15.38
C SER A 429 9.99 27.79 -14.47
N GLN A 430 11.23 27.56 -14.92
CA GLN A 430 12.45 27.96 -14.22
C GLN A 430 12.63 29.49 -14.18
N ASP A 431 12.17 30.19 -15.22
CA ASP A 431 12.30 31.65 -15.35
C ASP A 431 11.11 32.39 -14.74
N TYR A 432 10.07 31.66 -14.30
CA TYR A 432 8.96 32.23 -13.57
C TYR A 432 9.39 32.57 -12.14
N LYS A 433 9.22 33.83 -11.73
CA LYS A 433 9.55 34.30 -10.37
C LYS A 433 8.41 35.06 -9.71
N GLU A 434 7.73 35.93 -10.45
CA GLU A 434 6.66 36.78 -9.92
C GLU A 434 5.37 36.61 -10.69
N SER A 435 4.25 36.56 -9.96
CA SER A 435 2.92 36.40 -10.57
C SER A 435 2.44 37.64 -11.34
N SER A 436 3.10 38.79 -11.13
CA SER A 436 2.78 40.10 -11.74
C SER A 436 2.75 40.05 -13.27
N ILE A 437 3.51 39.16 -13.88
CA ILE A 437 3.59 38.97 -15.34
C ILE A 437 2.27 38.50 -15.97
N PHE A 438 1.34 37.96 -15.17
CA PHE A 438 0.07 37.41 -15.65
C PHE A 438 -1.09 38.41 -15.67
N LYS A 439 -0.95 39.53 -14.98
CA LYS A 439 -2.05 40.50 -14.78
C LYS A 439 -2.60 41.02 -16.11
N ASN A 440 -3.91 40.89 -16.32
CA ASN A 440 -4.60 41.28 -17.56
C ASN A 440 -4.05 40.61 -18.84
N LYS A 441 -3.36 39.47 -18.74
CA LYS A 441 -2.81 38.72 -19.88
C LYS A 441 -3.63 37.47 -20.19
N ARG A 442 -3.57 37.02 -21.43
CA ARG A 442 -3.99 35.66 -21.81
C ARG A 442 -2.81 34.72 -21.58
N VAL A 443 -2.94 33.81 -20.64
CA VAL A 443 -1.86 32.93 -20.18
C VAL A 443 -2.14 31.50 -20.63
N VAL A 444 -1.14 30.88 -21.25
CA VAL A 444 -1.14 29.45 -21.59
C VAL A 444 -0.06 28.76 -20.76
N VAL A 445 -0.44 27.76 -19.98
CA VAL A 445 0.48 26.92 -19.21
C VAL A 445 0.52 25.53 -19.85
N VAL A 446 1.71 25.08 -20.26
CA VAL A 446 1.91 23.77 -20.91
C VAL A 446 2.52 22.80 -19.90
N GLY A 447 1.76 21.78 -19.50
CA GLY A 447 2.16 20.78 -18.51
C GLY A 447 1.07 20.51 -17.47
N CYS A 448 1.27 19.50 -16.64
CA CYS A 448 0.33 19.13 -15.58
C CYS A 448 1.01 18.67 -14.27
N GLY A 449 2.28 19.02 -14.09
CA GLY A 449 2.99 18.84 -12.82
C GLY A 449 2.54 19.86 -11.77
N GLU A 450 3.10 19.76 -10.58
CA GLU A 450 2.79 20.64 -9.44
C GLU A 450 3.02 22.11 -9.82
N THR A 451 4.17 22.44 -10.39
CA THR A 451 4.48 23.80 -10.87
C THR A 451 3.49 24.32 -11.90
N ALA A 452 2.96 23.47 -12.79
CA ALA A 452 1.97 23.91 -13.78
C ALA A 452 0.67 24.35 -13.10
N PHE A 453 0.28 23.65 -12.03
CA PHE A 453 -0.93 23.95 -11.28
C PHE A 453 -0.76 25.20 -10.42
N ASP A 454 0.40 25.37 -9.80
CA ASP A 454 0.72 26.58 -9.04
C ASP A 454 0.77 27.82 -9.94
N VAL A 455 1.40 27.73 -11.12
CA VAL A 455 1.42 28.81 -12.11
C VAL A 455 0.01 29.13 -12.62
N ALA A 456 -0.78 28.12 -12.98
CA ALA A 456 -2.15 28.35 -13.47
C ALA A 456 -3.04 28.99 -12.38
N HIS A 457 -2.88 28.56 -11.13
CA HIS A 457 -3.56 29.15 -9.99
C HIS A 457 -3.10 30.59 -9.75
N ALA A 458 -1.80 30.87 -9.77
CA ALA A 458 -1.24 32.21 -9.61
C ALA A 458 -1.70 33.17 -10.72
N ALA A 459 -1.75 32.71 -11.97
CA ALA A 459 -2.28 33.49 -13.08
C ALA A 459 -3.75 33.87 -12.86
N ALA A 460 -4.58 32.91 -12.44
CA ALA A 460 -5.99 33.18 -12.14
C ALA A 460 -6.17 34.12 -10.93
N ALA A 461 -5.41 33.90 -9.86
CA ALA A 461 -5.44 34.72 -8.64
C ALA A 461 -4.97 36.16 -8.90
N ASN A 462 -4.04 36.37 -9.84
CA ASN A 462 -3.55 37.69 -10.22
C ASN A 462 -4.35 38.34 -11.38
N ASN A 463 -5.62 37.96 -11.53
CA ASN A 463 -6.55 38.55 -12.51
C ASN A 463 -6.02 38.52 -13.95
N ALA A 464 -5.49 37.37 -14.40
CA ALA A 464 -5.27 37.13 -15.82
C ALA A 464 -6.58 37.31 -16.61
N ALA A 465 -6.49 37.81 -17.84
CA ALA A 465 -7.66 37.96 -18.72
C ALA A 465 -8.23 36.59 -19.13
N HIS A 466 -7.34 35.59 -19.28
CA HIS A 466 -7.71 34.20 -19.57
C HIS A 466 -6.58 33.28 -19.12
N VAL A 467 -6.91 32.08 -18.63
CA VAL A 467 -5.91 31.05 -18.28
C VAL A 467 -6.28 29.74 -18.95
N THR A 468 -5.36 29.19 -19.75
CA THR A 468 -5.47 27.86 -20.35
C THR A 468 -4.37 26.96 -19.82
N LEU A 469 -4.75 25.79 -19.31
CA LEU A 469 -3.82 24.74 -18.87
C LEU A 469 -3.89 23.59 -19.88
N ALA A 470 -2.78 23.26 -20.53
CA ALA A 470 -2.71 22.20 -21.53
C ALA A 470 -1.94 20.99 -21.01
N THR A 471 -2.52 19.79 -21.16
CA THR A 471 -1.90 18.53 -20.74
C THR A 471 -1.96 17.48 -21.84
N ARG A 472 -0.91 16.66 -21.94
CA ARG A 472 -0.77 15.68 -23.02
C ARG A 472 -1.47 14.34 -22.75
N ARG A 473 -1.67 13.94 -21.48
CA ARG A 473 -2.13 12.56 -21.15
C ARG A 473 -2.98 12.53 -19.87
N GLY A 474 -3.73 13.60 -19.58
CA GLY A 474 -4.37 13.80 -18.28
C GLY A 474 -3.41 13.73 -17.08
N PHE A 475 -3.96 13.78 -15.88
CA PHE A 475 -3.20 13.74 -14.63
C PHE A 475 -3.97 13.01 -13.52
N VAL A 476 -3.32 12.84 -12.37
CA VAL A 476 -3.93 12.35 -11.14
C VAL A 476 -3.72 13.41 -10.07
N SER A 477 -4.81 13.96 -9.56
CA SER A 477 -4.80 14.99 -8.52
C SER A 477 -5.11 14.37 -7.16
N VAL A 478 -4.31 14.68 -6.13
CA VAL A 478 -4.51 14.23 -4.74
C VAL A 478 -4.11 15.39 -3.83
N PRO A 479 -4.82 15.75 -2.75
CA PRO A 479 -4.47 16.94 -2.00
C PRO A 479 -3.26 16.66 -1.10
N ALA A 480 -2.34 17.61 -0.97
CA ALA A 480 -1.25 17.49 0.00
C ALA A 480 -1.76 17.41 1.46
N SER A 481 -2.85 18.11 1.75
CA SER A 481 -3.54 18.12 3.05
C SER A 481 -5.06 18.06 2.90
N PHE A 482 -5.73 17.43 3.87
CA PHE A 482 -7.20 17.38 3.96
C PHE A 482 -7.79 18.42 4.93
N GLY A 483 -6.95 19.34 5.44
CA GLY A 483 -7.28 20.34 6.46
C GLY A 483 -6.22 20.34 7.58
N GLU A 484 -6.17 21.41 8.38
CA GLU A 484 -5.19 21.57 9.46
C GLU A 484 -5.34 20.53 10.58
N ASP A 485 -6.58 20.15 10.86
CA ASP A 485 -6.92 19.18 11.91
C ASP A 485 -6.71 17.71 11.50
N PHE A 486 -6.47 17.44 10.21
CA PHE A 486 -6.30 16.09 9.69
C PHE A 486 -4.85 15.80 9.32
N ALA A 487 -4.48 14.52 9.36
CA ALA A 487 -3.13 14.10 9.00
C ALA A 487 -2.82 14.44 7.52
N PRO A 488 -1.63 14.98 7.22
CA PRO A 488 -1.18 15.19 5.84
C PRO A 488 -1.19 13.90 5.02
N LEU A 489 -1.38 14.00 3.70
CA LEU A 489 -1.49 12.85 2.81
C LEU A 489 -0.29 11.89 2.93
N ASP A 490 0.91 12.45 2.98
CA ASP A 490 2.14 11.68 3.07
C ASP A 490 2.35 10.99 4.42
N CYS A 491 1.48 11.25 5.40
CA CYS A 491 1.43 10.57 6.69
C CYS A 491 0.26 9.58 6.81
N LEU A 492 -0.55 9.43 5.76
CA LEU A 492 -1.64 8.45 5.72
C LEU A 492 -1.16 7.05 5.32
N ILE A 493 0.02 6.96 4.72
CA ILE A 493 0.63 5.68 4.39
C ILE A 493 1.15 5.04 5.68
N ALA A 494 0.75 3.81 5.93
CA ALA A 494 1.20 3.02 7.06
C ALA A 494 2.12 1.91 6.56
N ASN A 495 3.28 1.75 7.20
CA ASN A 495 4.39 0.92 6.69
C ASN A 495 4.33 -0.57 7.06
N ALA A 496 3.79 -0.91 8.24
CA ALA A 496 3.87 -2.28 8.76
C ALA A 496 3.08 -3.26 7.88
N GLY A 497 3.72 -4.32 7.41
CA GLY A 497 3.07 -5.32 6.57
C GLY A 497 2.81 -4.86 5.13
N THR A 498 2.84 -3.56 4.81
CA THR A 498 2.70 -3.04 3.43
C THR A 498 4.04 -2.79 2.75
N HIS A 499 5.02 -2.22 3.46
CA HIS A 499 6.32 -1.82 2.89
C HIS A 499 7.50 -2.44 3.66
N CYS A 500 7.47 -2.42 5.00
CA CYS A 500 8.60 -2.87 5.82
C CYS A 500 8.86 -4.39 5.75
N TRP A 501 7.78 -5.19 5.72
CA TRP A 501 7.82 -6.66 5.74
C TRP A 501 7.07 -7.27 4.57
N GLU A 502 7.13 -6.63 3.41
CA GLU A 502 6.54 -7.18 2.20
C GLU A 502 7.37 -8.37 1.65
N SER A 503 6.72 -9.49 1.42
CA SER A 503 7.33 -10.69 0.82
C SER A 503 7.85 -10.43 -0.60
N SER A 504 8.78 -11.26 -1.07
CA SER A 504 9.32 -11.10 -2.42
C SER A 504 8.25 -11.35 -3.50
N TRP A 505 7.33 -12.28 -3.22
CA TRP A 505 6.20 -12.59 -4.08
C TRP A 505 5.22 -11.42 -4.19
N SER A 506 4.71 -10.90 -3.05
CA SER A 506 3.74 -9.78 -3.05
C SER A 506 4.27 -8.57 -3.82
N ARG A 507 5.56 -8.26 -3.64
CA ARG A 507 6.29 -7.21 -4.37
C ARG A 507 6.29 -7.46 -5.87
N ARG A 508 6.70 -8.65 -6.32
CA ARG A 508 6.82 -8.98 -7.75
C ARG A 508 5.50 -8.89 -8.51
N VAL A 509 4.39 -9.29 -7.89
CA VAL A 509 3.07 -9.25 -8.53
C VAL A 509 2.34 -7.91 -8.36
N GLY A 510 2.91 -6.97 -7.60
CA GLY A 510 2.28 -5.67 -7.33
C GLY A 510 0.95 -5.77 -6.57
N PHE A 511 0.79 -6.80 -5.74
CA PHE A 511 -0.48 -7.11 -5.07
C PHE A 511 -0.96 -5.96 -4.16
N HIS A 512 -0.01 -5.32 -3.47
CA HIS A 512 -0.28 -4.15 -2.65
C HIS A 512 -0.96 -3.03 -3.44
N TRP A 513 -0.41 -2.68 -4.60
CA TRP A 513 -0.92 -1.63 -5.46
C TRP A 513 -2.31 -1.96 -6.02
N PHE A 514 -2.54 -3.21 -6.39
CA PHE A 514 -3.83 -3.66 -6.92
C PHE A 514 -4.99 -3.41 -5.94
N ILE A 515 -4.76 -3.69 -4.66
CA ILE A 515 -5.77 -3.52 -3.61
C ILE A 515 -5.91 -2.06 -3.22
N THR A 516 -4.79 -1.40 -2.89
CA THR A 516 -4.81 -0.03 -2.37
C THR A 516 -5.38 0.97 -3.37
N THR A 517 -5.09 0.81 -4.66
CA THR A 517 -5.63 1.68 -5.72
C THR A 517 -7.17 1.65 -5.75
N LYS A 518 -7.80 0.48 -5.57
CA LYS A 518 -9.27 0.36 -5.57
C LYS A 518 -9.88 1.09 -4.36
N PHE A 519 -9.30 0.90 -3.18
CA PHE A 519 -9.73 1.59 -1.97
C PHE A 519 -9.54 3.11 -2.06
N GLN A 520 -8.41 3.57 -2.59
CA GLN A 520 -8.14 4.99 -2.82
C GLN A 520 -9.17 5.61 -3.76
N ARG A 521 -9.49 4.95 -4.89
CA ARG A 521 -10.49 5.43 -5.85
C ARG A 521 -11.89 5.49 -5.26
N LEU A 522 -12.28 4.50 -4.46
CA LEU A 522 -13.55 4.51 -3.74
C LEU A 522 -13.59 5.64 -2.70
N GLY A 523 -12.52 5.82 -1.92
CA GLY A 523 -12.41 6.90 -0.94
C GLY A 523 -12.51 8.28 -1.59
N MET A 524 -11.78 8.51 -2.69
CA MET A 524 -11.86 9.77 -3.45
C MET A 524 -13.26 10.02 -4.01
N LEU A 525 -13.95 8.97 -4.49
CA LEU A 525 -15.33 9.09 -4.96
C LEU A 525 -16.27 9.52 -3.84
N CYS A 526 -16.18 8.87 -2.68
CA CYS A 526 -17.02 9.19 -1.53
C CYS A 526 -16.81 10.63 -1.03
N VAL A 527 -15.55 11.07 -0.93
CA VAL A 527 -15.22 12.36 -0.30
C VAL A 527 -15.29 13.53 -1.30
N SER A 528 -14.91 13.31 -2.55
CA SER A 528 -14.72 14.39 -3.54
C SER A 528 -15.62 14.31 -4.78
N GLY A 529 -16.46 13.27 -4.87
CA GLY A 529 -17.41 13.08 -5.96
C GLY A 529 -16.79 12.54 -7.24
N SER A 530 -15.51 12.17 -7.21
CA SER A 530 -14.80 11.61 -8.37
C SER A 530 -13.87 10.47 -7.98
N SER A 531 -13.92 9.38 -8.76
CA SER A 531 -13.00 8.24 -8.66
C SER A 531 -11.73 8.41 -9.48
N ALA A 532 -11.58 9.53 -10.19
CA ALA A 532 -10.42 9.82 -11.04
C ALA A 532 -9.28 10.55 -10.29
N GLY A 533 -9.61 11.17 -9.16
CA GLY A 533 -8.70 11.98 -8.36
C GLY A 533 -9.48 12.91 -7.42
N TRP A 534 -8.78 13.53 -6.49
CA TRP A 534 -9.35 14.47 -5.54
C TRP A 534 -9.93 15.68 -6.24
N ASN A 535 -11.24 15.84 -6.08
CA ASN A 535 -11.99 16.89 -6.72
C ASN A 535 -11.70 16.92 -8.24
N GLN A 536 -11.51 15.77 -8.91
CA GLN A 536 -11.06 15.74 -10.31
C GLN A 536 -12.16 15.36 -11.29
N TRP A 537 -12.81 16.36 -11.88
CA TRP A 537 -13.99 16.18 -12.73
C TRP A 537 -13.63 16.32 -14.23
N ARG A 538 -12.55 17.05 -14.52
CA ARG A 538 -11.88 17.15 -15.83
C ARG A 538 -10.42 16.68 -15.75
N GLY A 539 -9.77 16.45 -16.89
CA GLY A 539 -8.32 16.17 -16.92
C GLY A 539 -7.94 14.74 -16.54
N ARG A 540 -8.85 13.79 -16.71
CA ARG A 540 -8.69 12.42 -16.17
C ARG A 540 -7.63 11.70 -16.97
N ALA A 541 -6.65 11.11 -16.28
CA ALA A 541 -5.76 10.15 -16.93
C ALA A 541 -6.58 8.95 -17.48
N ASP A 542 -6.14 8.41 -18.60
CA ASP A 542 -6.83 7.29 -19.25
C ASP A 542 -6.92 6.08 -18.32
N ALA A 543 -8.02 5.33 -18.41
CA ALA A 543 -8.26 4.18 -17.53
C ALA A 543 -7.12 3.14 -17.61
N MET A 544 -6.51 3.01 -18.79
CA MET A 544 -5.35 2.15 -19.05
C MET A 544 -4.06 2.72 -18.42
N ASP A 545 -3.88 4.04 -18.42
CA ASP A 545 -2.74 4.69 -17.73
C ASP A 545 -2.79 4.46 -16.21
N TRP A 546 -3.99 4.41 -15.64
CA TRP A 546 -4.21 4.03 -14.24
C TRP A 546 -3.99 2.54 -13.99
N ALA A 547 -4.53 1.66 -14.85
CA ALA A 547 -4.46 0.21 -14.66
C ALA A 547 -3.03 -0.34 -14.80
N GLU A 548 -2.20 0.30 -15.62
CA GLU A 548 -0.83 -0.12 -15.90
C GLU A 548 0.22 0.58 -15.02
N GLY A 549 -0.19 1.40 -14.05
CA GLY A 549 0.73 2.13 -13.17
C GLY A 549 1.42 3.33 -13.80
N ARG A 550 1.05 3.76 -15.01
CA ARG A 550 1.76 4.84 -15.73
C ARG A 550 1.66 6.23 -15.06
N LYS A 551 0.85 6.37 -14.01
CA LYS A 551 0.64 7.60 -13.21
C LYS A 551 0.94 7.42 -11.71
N HIS A 552 2.04 6.73 -11.37
CA HIS A 552 2.46 6.57 -9.96
C HIS A 552 2.85 7.88 -9.25
N ILE A 553 3.30 8.89 -10.00
CA ILE A 553 3.62 10.21 -9.45
C ILE A 553 2.37 11.08 -9.60
N VAL A 554 1.77 11.42 -8.46
CA VAL A 554 0.53 12.18 -8.37
C VAL A 554 0.83 13.67 -8.24
N ASN A 555 -0.05 14.51 -8.80
CA ASN A 555 0.00 15.95 -8.60
C ASN A 555 -0.65 16.29 -7.26
N LYS A 556 0.12 16.91 -6.36
CA LYS A 556 -0.32 17.30 -5.01
C LYS A 556 -0.81 18.74 -4.88
N ALA A 557 -0.61 19.56 -5.92
CA ALA A 557 -0.97 20.97 -5.96
C ALA A 557 -2.45 21.14 -6.36
N THR A 558 -3.38 20.98 -5.41
CA THR A 558 -4.81 20.95 -5.73
C THR A 558 -5.50 22.31 -5.76
N LYS A 559 -4.79 23.42 -5.48
CA LYS A 559 -5.36 24.79 -5.43
C LYS A 559 -6.05 25.20 -6.74
N CYS A 560 -5.54 24.71 -7.88
CA CYS A 560 -6.11 24.98 -9.20
C CYS A 560 -7.39 24.17 -9.52
N MET A 561 -7.63 23.05 -8.82
CA MET A 561 -8.73 22.13 -9.16
C MET A 561 -10.12 22.76 -9.11
N PRO A 562 -10.50 23.56 -8.09
CA PRO A 562 -11.77 24.29 -8.08
C PRO A 562 -11.96 25.17 -9.32
N LEU A 563 -10.90 25.81 -9.82
CA LEU A 563 -10.94 26.71 -10.97
C LEU A 563 -11.15 25.95 -12.29
N ILE A 564 -10.56 24.75 -12.41
CA ILE A 564 -10.72 23.85 -13.55
C ILE A 564 -12.15 23.27 -13.62
N ASN A 565 -12.76 22.97 -12.47
CA ASN A 565 -14.05 22.27 -12.42
C ASN A 565 -15.29 23.18 -12.40
N ARG A 566 -15.15 24.49 -12.60
CA ARG A 566 -16.27 25.45 -12.48
C ARG A 566 -17.50 25.02 -13.27
N GLY A 567 -17.35 24.75 -14.56
CA GLY A 567 -18.46 24.32 -15.42
C GLY A 567 -19.19 23.08 -14.88
N PRO A 568 -18.53 21.93 -14.66
CA PRO A 568 -19.15 20.74 -14.08
C PRO A 568 -19.87 20.98 -12.73
N LYS A 569 -19.36 21.90 -11.89
CA LYS A 569 -19.90 22.17 -10.55
C LYS A 569 -21.06 23.16 -10.50
N GLU A 570 -21.39 23.80 -11.61
CA GLU A 570 -22.62 24.60 -11.74
C GLU A 570 -23.88 23.73 -11.67
N ALA A 571 -23.77 22.45 -12.04
CA ALA A 571 -24.87 21.50 -12.02
C ALA A 571 -25.39 21.18 -10.60
N TRP A 572 -26.70 20.92 -10.48
CA TRP A 572 -27.36 20.69 -9.19
C TRP A 572 -26.84 19.47 -8.43
N TRP A 573 -26.48 18.40 -9.15
CA TRP A 573 -26.00 17.14 -8.57
C TRP A 573 -24.58 17.28 -8.00
N ALA A 574 -23.82 18.30 -8.42
CA ALA A 574 -22.48 18.58 -7.93
C ALA A 574 -22.45 19.42 -6.64
N ARG A 575 -23.61 19.97 -6.23
CA ARG A 575 -23.75 20.85 -5.05
C ARG A 575 -23.19 20.26 -3.75
N PRO A 576 -23.34 18.95 -3.45
CA PRO A 576 -22.79 18.38 -2.21
C PRO A 576 -21.28 18.55 -2.06
N TRP A 577 -20.52 18.70 -3.15
CA TRP A 577 -19.05 18.83 -3.13
C TRP A 577 -18.54 20.26 -3.34
N ARG A 578 -19.43 21.27 -3.30
CA ARG A 578 -19.03 22.69 -3.37
C ARG A 578 -18.26 23.15 -2.13
N TRP A 579 -18.36 22.43 -1.02
CA TRP A 579 -17.57 22.74 0.17
C TRP A 579 -16.05 22.70 -0.10
N LEU A 580 -15.61 21.92 -1.10
CA LEU A 580 -14.21 21.83 -1.55
C LEU A 580 -13.70 23.10 -2.25
N ASP A 581 -14.60 24.01 -2.64
CA ASP A 581 -14.26 25.24 -3.33
C ASP A 581 -14.18 26.45 -2.38
N LYS A 582 -14.51 26.27 -1.08
CA LYS A 582 -14.58 27.35 -0.09
C LYS A 582 -13.28 28.12 0.08
N ALA A 583 -12.13 27.46 -0.08
CA ALA A 583 -10.81 28.09 0.00
C ALA A 583 -10.43 28.94 -1.23
N GLN A 584 -11.29 29.01 -2.26
CA GLN A 584 -11.01 29.61 -3.57
C GLN A 584 -12.14 30.54 -4.05
N ALA A 585 -13.05 30.93 -3.14
CA ALA A 585 -14.24 31.71 -3.46
C ALA A 585 -13.92 33.11 -4.00
N ASP A 586 -12.75 33.66 -3.66
CA ASP A 586 -12.36 35.04 -4.00
C ASP A 586 -11.63 35.17 -5.35
N VAL A 587 -11.23 34.06 -5.97
CA VAL A 587 -10.60 34.09 -7.30
C VAL A 587 -11.69 34.18 -8.36
N ALA A 588 -11.76 35.28 -9.13
CA ALA A 588 -12.83 35.46 -10.13
C ALA A 588 -12.57 34.72 -11.46
N VAL A 589 -11.31 34.46 -11.80
CA VAL A 589 -10.90 33.91 -13.11
C VAL A 589 -10.91 32.37 -13.09
N GLY A 590 -11.52 31.75 -14.10
CA GLY A 590 -11.52 30.29 -14.28
C GLY A 590 -10.27 29.79 -15.02
N VAL A 591 -10.03 28.48 -14.99
CA VAL A 591 -8.93 27.85 -15.74
C VAL A 591 -9.52 26.88 -16.76
N ASP A 592 -9.29 27.17 -18.03
CA ASP A 592 -9.70 26.29 -19.13
C ASP A 592 -8.69 25.17 -19.32
N LEU A 593 -9.13 23.94 -19.16
CA LEU A 593 -8.29 22.77 -19.34
C LEU A 593 -8.41 22.23 -20.76
N LEU A 594 -7.27 22.21 -21.46
CA LEU A 594 -7.09 21.54 -22.74
C LEU A 594 -6.42 20.17 -22.49
N ASP A 595 -7.25 19.13 -22.35
CA ASP A 595 -6.83 17.77 -21.97
C ASP A 595 -6.55 16.88 -23.18
N HIS A 596 -5.44 16.15 -23.14
CA HIS A 596 -4.88 15.36 -24.24
C HIS A 596 -4.51 16.18 -25.47
N TYR A 597 -3.81 17.29 -25.26
CA TYR A 597 -3.24 18.11 -26.33
C TYR A 597 -1.75 18.39 -26.10
N GLU A 598 -1.02 18.54 -27.19
CA GLU A 598 0.37 18.98 -27.18
C GLU A 598 0.54 20.26 -28.01
N ALA A 599 1.44 21.15 -27.57
CA ALA A 599 1.75 22.37 -28.31
C ALA A 599 2.47 21.99 -29.62
N ALA A 600 1.84 22.32 -30.75
CA ALA A 600 2.27 21.89 -32.07
C ALA A 600 2.99 22.99 -32.85
N SER A 601 2.58 24.26 -32.71
CA SER A 601 3.28 25.39 -33.33
C SER A 601 2.89 26.74 -32.71
N PHE A 602 3.74 27.75 -32.90
CA PHE A 602 3.45 29.14 -32.61
C PHE A 602 3.02 29.89 -33.87
N GLY A 603 2.00 30.74 -33.73
CA GLY A 603 1.49 31.59 -34.80
C GLY A 603 1.14 32.98 -34.29
N GLY A 604 2.01 33.97 -34.47
CA GLY A 604 1.73 35.34 -34.05
C GLY A 604 1.53 35.43 -32.54
N ARG A 605 0.30 35.69 -32.06
CA ARG A 605 -0.06 35.68 -30.64
C ARG A 605 -0.96 34.51 -30.28
N ALA A 606 -0.74 33.37 -30.91
CA ALA A 606 -1.49 32.14 -30.63
C ALA A 606 -0.56 30.93 -30.57
N VAL A 607 -1.00 29.94 -29.80
CA VAL A 607 -0.40 28.62 -29.72
C VAL A 607 -1.38 27.64 -30.33
N ARG A 608 -0.95 26.90 -31.35
CA ARG A 608 -1.73 25.81 -31.92
C ARG A 608 -1.41 24.52 -31.17
N PHE A 609 -2.44 23.84 -30.74
CA PHE A 609 -2.41 22.58 -30.05
C PHE A 609 -2.96 21.47 -30.93
N ARG A 610 -2.30 20.33 -30.92
CA ARG A 610 -2.74 19.11 -31.60
C ARG A 610 -3.28 18.14 -30.57
N SER A 611 -4.43 17.54 -30.85
CA SER A 611 -4.94 16.45 -30.02
C SER A 611 -3.99 15.27 -30.06
N THR A 612 -3.70 14.69 -28.90
CA THR A 612 -2.91 13.47 -28.76
C THR A 612 -3.77 12.22 -28.68
N ARG A 613 -5.11 12.36 -28.73
CA ARG A 613 -5.99 11.19 -28.75
C ARG A 613 -6.13 10.65 -30.17
N ALA A 614 -6.34 9.35 -30.29
CA ALA A 614 -6.55 8.72 -31.59
C ALA A 614 -7.95 8.98 -32.15
N ASP A 615 -8.93 9.19 -31.27
CA ASP A 615 -10.36 9.38 -31.54
C ASP A 615 -10.76 10.84 -31.79
N ASP A 616 -9.92 11.80 -31.39
CA ASP A 616 -10.10 13.23 -31.67
C ASP A 616 -8.85 13.76 -32.39
N ARG A 617 -9.00 14.26 -33.62
CA ARG A 617 -7.88 14.81 -34.41
C ARG A 617 -8.03 16.30 -34.69
N HIS A 618 -8.87 17.00 -33.93
CA HIS A 618 -9.03 18.42 -34.11
C HIS A 618 -7.85 19.18 -33.51
N ASP A 619 -7.29 20.12 -34.27
CA ASP A 619 -6.30 21.07 -33.79
C ASP A 619 -7.03 22.30 -33.22
N VAL A 620 -6.58 22.79 -32.07
CA VAL A 620 -7.16 23.95 -31.39
C VAL A 620 -6.14 25.08 -31.37
N GLU A 621 -6.57 26.30 -31.68
CA GLU A 621 -5.71 27.48 -31.62
C GLU A 621 -6.13 28.36 -30.45
N VAL A 622 -5.19 28.63 -29.54
CA VAL A 622 -5.42 29.39 -28.31
C VAL A 622 -4.61 30.67 -28.36
N ALA A 623 -5.29 31.81 -28.28
CA ALA A 623 -4.62 33.10 -28.28
C ALA A 623 -3.98 33.38 -26.91
N ALA A 624 -2.73 33.83 -26.92
CA ALA A 624 -1.91 34.00 -25.72
C ALA A 624 -1.03 35.26 -25.81
N ASP A 625 -0.76 35.86 -24.66
CA ASP A 625 0.24 36.91 -24.47
C ASP A 625 1.47 36.39 -23.71
N VAL A 626 1.26 35.39 -22.84
CA VAL A 626 2.29 34.70 -22.07
C VAL A 626 2.10 33.19 -22.20
N VAL A 627 3.18 32.47 -22.50
CA VAL A 627 3.26 31.00 -22.51
C VAL A 627 4.27 30.56 -21.47
N VAL A 628 3.83 29.75 -20.51
CA VAL A 628 4.69 29.14 -19.51
C VAL A 628 4.84 27.65 -19.80
N LEU A 629 6.07 27.23 -20.10
CA LEU A 629 6.42 25.84 -20.34
C LEU A 629 6.78 25.20 -19.00
N ALA A 630 5.81 24.52 -18.39
CA ALA A 630 5.98 23.72 -17.17
C ALA A 630 6.25 22.25 -17.56
N THR A 631 7.23 22.06 -18.45
CA THR A 631 7.50 20.81 -19.16
C THR A 631 8.52 19.90 -18.47
N GLY A 632 9.00 20.32 -17.31
CA GLY A 632 9.91 19.58 -16.45
C GLY A 632 11.39 19.85 -16.76
N TYR A 633 12.27 19.02 -16.23
CA TYR A 633 13.71 19.21 -16.30
C TYR A 633 14.39 17.94 -16.80
N ARG A 634 15.63 18.10 -17.26
CA ARG A 634 16.58 17.02 -17.51
C ARG A 634 17.62 16.95 -16.41
N GLN A 635 18.12 15.74 -16.20
CA GLN A 635 19.24 15.48 -15.32
C GLN A 635 20.50 15.28 -16.15
N THR A 636 21.49 16.14 -15.94
CA THR A 636 22.78 16.07 -16.64
C THR A 636 23.95 16.29 -15.67
N PHE A 637 25.09 15.69 -16.00
CA PHE A 637 26.34 15.73 -15.24
C PHE A 637 27.47 16.24 -16.12
N PRO A 638 27.47 17.53 -16.51
CA PRO A 638 28.38 18.07 -17.53
C PRO A 638 29.87 17.93 -17.16
N PHE A 639 30.18 17.79 -15.87
CA PHE A 639 31.55 17.55 -15.37
C PHE A 639 32.02 16.10 -15.54
N LEU A 640 31.11 15.14 -15.77
CA LEU A 640 31.45 13.78 -16.18
C LEU A 640 31.52 13.75 -17.71
N LYS A 641 32.67 13.40 -18.29
CA LYS A 641 32.86 13.28 -19.75
C LYS A 641 31.97 12.20 -20.37
N ARG A 642 30.67 12.47 -20.52
CA ARG A 642 29.67 11.61 -21.16
C ARG A 642 29.02 12.39 -22.30
N ALA A 643 28.79 11.73 -23.43
CA ALA A 643 28.03 12.31 -24.52
C ALA A 643 26.54 12.28 -24.12
N SER A 644 25.92 13.44 -23.94
CA SER A 644 24.47 13.53 -23.83
C SER A 644 23.89 13.64 -25.24
N ASP A 645 23.09 12.66 -25.64
CA ASP A 645 22.34 12.62 -26.90
C ASP A 645 20.99 13.37 -26.80
N GLY A 646 20.85 14.28 -25.82
CA GLY A 646 19.61 14.97 -25.48
C GLY A 646 18.67 14.20 -24.53
N GLN A 647 19.12 13.07 -23.98
CA GLN A 647 18.44 12.31 -22.93
C GLN A 647 18.99 12.61 -21.52
N ASP A 648 18.28 12.15 -20.49
CA ASP A 648 18.76 12.20 -19.10
C ASP A 648 19.99 11.29 -18.95
N ASP A 649 20.99 11.76 -18.21
CA ASP A 649 22.17 10.95 -17.91
C ASP A 649 21.78 9.73 -17.07
N ALA A 650 22.25 8.56 -17.48
CA ALA A 650 21.98 7.32 -16.78
C ALA A 650 22.57 7.34 -15.36
N LEU A 651 21.70 7.05 -14.39
CA LEU A 651 22.08 6.80 -13.01
C LEU A 651 22.70 5.40 -12.85
N PRO A 652 23.55 5.18 -11.84
CA PRO A 652 24.08 3.87 -11.54
C PRO A 652 23.00 2.83 -11.23
N THR A 653 23.31 1.56 -11.42
CA THR A 653 22.35 0.47 -11.28
C THR A 653 22.04 0.13 -9.83
N GLU A 654 23.00 0.29 -8.92
CA GLU A 654 22.87 -0.05 -7.51
C GLU A 654 22.13 1.06 -6.76
N HIS A 655 20.84 0.84 -6.50
CA HIS A 655 19.94 1.77 -5.81
C HIS A 655 19.88 3.19 -6.39
N PHE A 656 20.34 3.41 -7.63
CA PHE A 656 20.56 4.74 -8.21
C PHE A 656 21.61 5.59 -7.47
N ILE A 657 22.47 4.95 -6.66
CA ILE A 657 23.47 5.62 -5.82
C ILE A 657 24.85 5.49 -6.45
N CYS A 658 25.37 4.28 -6.65
CA CYS A 658 26.74 4.08 -7.10
C CYS A 658 26.89 2.87 -8.03
N ASP A 659 28.04 2.78 -8.67
CA ASP A 659 28.40 1.59 -9.43
C ASP A 659 28.66 0.40 -8.48
N PRO A 660 28.12 -0.81 -8.78
CA PRO A 660 28.31 -1.99 -7.94
C PRO A 660 29.76 -2.38 -7.67
N GLU A 661 30.64 -2.19 -8.66
CA GLU A 661 32.04 -2.64 -8.64
C GLU A 661 32.98 -1.54 -8.14
N GLU A 662 32.79 -0.30 -8.61
CA GLU A 662 33.73 0.79 -8.33
C GLU A 662 33.39 1.59 -7.07
N GLY A 663 32.09 1.80 -6.78
CA GLY A 663 31.57 2.35 -5.52
C GLY A 663 31.99 3.78 -5.09
N ASP A 664 33.11 4.34 -5.58
CA ASP A 664 33.72 5.58 -5.06
C ASP A 664 33.09 6.87 -5.60
N LEU A 665 32.19 6.77 -6.59
CA LEU A 665 31.35 7.87 -7.08
C LEU A 665 29.89 7.55 -6.74
N ALA A 666 29.26 8.42 -5.94
CA ALA A 666 27.87 8.30 -5.55
C ALA A 666 27.01 9.47 -6.02
N PHE A 667 25.73 9.21 -6.20
CA PHE A 667 24.71 10.16 -6.63
C PHE A 667 23.60 10.19 -5.57
N PHE A 668 23.38 11.35 -4.96
CA PHE A 668 22.37 11.53 -3.92
C PHE A 668 21.25 12.46 -4.36
N GLY A 669 20.02 12.05 -4.06
CA GLY A 669 18.81 12.79 -4.38
C GLY A 669 18.31 12.65 -5.82
N PHE A 670 18.77 11.64 -6.56
CA PHE A 670 18.38 11.43 -7.96
C PHE A 670 17.31 10.34 -8.18
N ALA A 671 16.97 9.56 -7.15
CA ALA A 671 15.75 8.76 -7.18
C ALA A 671 14.54 9.68 -6.96
N ARG A 672 13.43 9.45 -7.67
CA ARG A 672 12.19 10.23 -7.51
C ARG A 672 11.12 9.40 -6.82
N PRO A 673 10.70 9.74 -5.58
CA PRO A 673 9.65 9.01 -4.90
C PRO A 673 8.26 9.31 -5.51
N ASN A 674 7.36 8.32 -5.47
CA ASN A 674 5.92 8.49 -5.74
C ASN A 674 5.23 9.42 -4.71
N VAL A 675 5.31 9.07 -3.42
CA VAL A 675 4.79 9.81 -2.28
C VAL A 675 5.83 9.78 -1.17
N GLY A 676 6.76 10.73 -1.23
CA GLY A 676 7.88 10.84 -0.29
C GLY A 676 8.61 12.17 -0.45
N ALA A 677 9.72 12.33 0.26
CA ALA A 677 10.58 13.50 0.18
C ALA A 677 12.03 13.10 -0.17
N ILE A 678 12.66 13.85 -1.08
CA ILE A 678 14.04 13.61 -1.51
C ILE A 678 15.08 13.91 -0.40
N PRO A 679 14.94 14.98 0.42
CA PRO A 679 15.89 15.27 1.50
C PRO A 679 16.15 14.11 2.46
N PRO A 680 15.16 13.51 3.15
CA PRO A 680 15.38 12.37 4.05
C PRO A 680 15.86 11.12 3.31
N MET A 681 15.45 10.95 2.05
CA MET A 681 15.92 9.84 1.22
C MET A 681 17.41 9.97 0.91
N SER A 682 17.88 11.19 0.64
CA SER A 682 19.30 11.48 0.41
C SER A 682 20.14 11.22 1.66
N GLU A 683 19.60 11.51 2.84
CA GLU A 683 20.21 11.17 4.12
C GLU A 683 20.44 9.66 4.24
N LEU A 684 19.42 8.85 3.97
CA LEU A 684 19.54 7.38 4.03
C LEU A 684 20.44 6.83 2.90
N GLN A 685 20.42 7.42 1.71
CA GLN A 685 21.36 7.07 0.63
C GLN A 685 22.82 7.29 1.08
N ALA A 686 23.10 8.40 1.78
CA ALA A 686 24.43 8.67 2.32
C ALA A 686 24.83 7.67 3.41
N MET A 687 23.92 7.34 4.33
CA MET A 687 24.16 6.30 5.35
C MET A 687 24.46 4.95 4.70
N TRP A 688 23.67 4.57 3.69
CA TRP A 688 23.87 3.33 2.96
C TRP A 688 25.22 3.29 2.25
N TRP A 689 25.60 4.38 1.57
CA TRP A 689 26.87 4.46 0.87
C TRP A 689 28.07 4.38 1.81
N VAL A 690 28.02 5.11 2.93
CA VAL A 690 29.05 5.05 3.98
C VAL A 690 29.19 3.62 4.52
N ALA A 691 28.08 2.97 4.85
CA ALA A 691 28.11 1.59 5.33
C ALA A 691 28.71 0.64 4.29
N LYS A 692 28.35 0.79 3.01
CA LYS A 692 28.94 0.01 1.92
C LYS A 692 30.46 0.20 1.85
N LEU A 693 30.93 1.44 1.80
CA LEU A 693 32.37 1.76 1.68
C LEU A 693 33.18 1.25 2.86
N GLN A 694 32.61 1.30 4.06
CA GLN A 694 33.25 0.85 5.29
C GLN A 694 33.16 -0.66 5.52
N GLY A 695 32.48 -1.40 4.63
CA GLY A 695 32.23 -2.83 4.80
C GLY A 695 31.27 -3.15 5.96
N ARG A 696 30.42 -2.19 6.35
CA ARG A 696 29.41 -2.28 7.41
C ARG A 696 28.02 -2.68 6.88
N ALA A 697 27.84 -2.89 5.58
CA ALA A 697 26.58 -3.40 5.02
C ALA A 697 26.47 -4.90 5.31
N THR A 698 25.60 -5.28 6.25
CA THR A 698 25.47 -6.63 6.80
C THR A 698 24.19 -7.35 6.39
N GLY A 699 23.19 -6.63 5.87
CA GLY A 699 21.89 -7.21 5.53
C GLY A 699 21.90 -7.97 4.20
N PRO A 700 20.93 -8.89 3.99
CA PRO A 700 20.78 -9.59 2.72
C PRO A 700 20.50 -8.58 1.60
N ARG A 701 21.29 -8.62 0.52
CA ARG A 701 21.06 -7.79 -0.67
C ARG A 701 19.65 -8.02 -1.18
N VAL A 702 18.90 -6.93 -1.40
CA VAL A 702 17.54 -7.03 -1.93
C VAL A 702 17.61 -7.34 -3.43
N PRO A 703 16.99 -8.43 -3.94
CA PRO A 703 17.02 -8.79 -5.37
C PRO A 703 16.43 -7.69 -6.26
N SER A 704 16.91 -7.57 -7.51
CA SER A 704 16.41 -6.71 -8.61
C SER A 704 15.40 -5.59 -8.23
N ALA A 705 15.85 -4.61 -7.44
CA ALA A 705 15.23 -3.29 -7.24
C ALA A 705 13.66 -3.25 -7.23
N PRO A 706 13.00 -3.90 -6.26
CA PRO A 706 11.54 -4.09 -6.22
C PRO A 706 10.79 -2.79 -5.91
N TYR A 707 11.51 -1.78 -5.45
CA TYR A 707 11.01 -0.43 -5.21
C TYR A 707 10.88 0.37 -6.51
N LYS A 708 11.41 -0.09 -7.66
CA LYS A 708 11.28 0.65 -8.93
C LYS A 708 9.83 0.66 -9.39
N LEU A 709 9.35 1.84 -9.77
CA LEU A 709 8.01 2.01 -10.31
C LEU A 709 7.98 1.49 -11.75
N THR A 710 7.22 0.41 -11.98
CA THR A 710 7.06 -0.17 -13.33
C THR A 710 6.23 0.75 -14.22
N ASN A 711 6.53 0.77 -15.51
CA ASN A 711 5.85 1.60 -16.53
C ASN A 711 5.78 3.10 -16.19
N CYS A 712 6.60 3.59 -15.25
CA CYS A 712 6.69 5.01 -14.93
C CYS A 712 7.35 5.78 -16.07
N ARG A 713 6.94 7.04 -16.29
CA ARG A 713 7.60 7.93 -17.26
C ARG A 713 9.09 8.16 -16.90
N LEU A 714 9.42 8.08 -15.62
CA LEU A 714 10.78 8.30 -15.11
C LEU A 714 11.43 6.95 -14.82
N SER A 715 12.57 6.69 -15.45
CA SER A 715 13.36 5.46 -15.22
C SER A 715 13.95 5.36 -13.81
N TYR A 716 13.99 6.48 -13.10
CA TYR A 716 14.50 6.64 -11.73
C TYR A 716 13.37 6.83 -10.70
N GLY A 717 12.12 6.48 -11.05
CA GLY A 717 10.99 6.51 -10.13
C GLY A 717 11.01 5.35 -9.14
N VAL A 718 10.78 5.65 -7.85
CA VAL A 718 10.75 4.65 -6.77
C VAL A 718 9.50 4.77 -5.89
N ASP A 719 9.05 3.64 -5.34
CA ASP A 719 8.19 3.63 -4.18
C ASP A 719 9.00 4.04 -2.95
N TYR A 720 8.58 5.11 -2.27
CA TYR A 720 9.34 5.70 -1.19
C TYR A 720 9.52 4.75 0.00
N GLY A 721 8.44 4.12 0.48
CA GLY A 721 8.49 3.23 1.64
C GLY A 721 9.37 2.02 1.37
N LEU A 722 9.15 1.34 0.24
CA LEU A 722 9.94 0.18 -0.17
C LEU A 722 11.40 0.54 -0.37
N TYR A 723 11.70 1.69 -0.97
CA TYR A 723 13.08 2.15 -1.17
C TYR A 723 13.78 2.34 0.18
N MET A 724 13.20 3.14 1.07
CA MET A 724 13.77 3.46 2.38
C MET A 724 14.01 2.20 3.22
N PHE A 725 13.01 1.32 3.36
CA PHE A 725 13.18 0.07 4.10
C PHE A 725 14.18 -0.89 3.45
N SER A 726 14.28 -0.91 2.11
CA SER A 726 15.28 -1.76 1.44
C SER A 726 16.70 -1.34 1.78
N LEU A 727 17.02 -0.04 1.70
CA LEU A 727 18.36 0.47 2.07
C LEU A 727 18.63 0.25 3.56
N ALA A 728 17.66 0.57 4.42
CA ALA A 728 17.82 0.44 5.86
C ALA A 728 18.08 -1.01 6.29
N ARG A 729 17.43 -1.99 5.64
CA ARG A 729 17.66 -3.42 5.93
C ARG A 729 19.07 -3.87 5.54
N GLU A 730 19.59 -3.42 4.41
CA GLU A 730 20.95 -3.78 3.96
C GLU A 730 22.05 -3.28 4.90
N ILE A 731 21.78 -2.21 5.67
CA ILE A 731 22.71 -1.65 6.65
C ILE A 731 22.34 -1.91 8.10
N GLY A 732 21.32 -2.75 8.36
CA GLY A 732 20.87 -3.06 9.71
C GLY A 732 20.21 -1.90 10.47
N ALA A 733 19.77 -0.85 9.78
CA ALA A 733 19.09 0.32 10.35
C ALA A 733 17.55 0.23 10.35
N ALA A 734 16.99 -0.87 9.83
CA ALA A 734 15.55 -1.09 9.90
C ALA A 734 15.11 -1.39 11.35
N PRO A 735 14.05 -0.76 11.86
CA PRO A 735 13.69 -0.85 13.28
C PRO A 735 13.24 -2.26 13.69
N ASN A 736 13.72 -2.72 14.85
CA ASN A 736 13.30 -3.99 15.44
C ASN A 736 11.95 -3.83 16.17
N LEU A 737 10.86 -4.06 15.45
CA LEU A 737 9.51 -3.83 16.00
C LEU A 737 9.23 -4.66 17.27
N ALA A 738 9.73 -5.90 17.35
CA ALA A 738 9.51 -6.75 18.53
C ALA A 738 10.16 -6.15 19.79
N ARG A 739 11.37 -5.62 19.65
CA ARG A 739 12.06 -4.88 20.72
C ARG A 739 11.27 -3.65 21.12
N TRP A 740 10.89 -2.80 20.17
CA TRP A 740 10.17 -1.55 20.46
C TRP A 740 8.76 -1.76 21.00
N ILE A 741 8.09 -2.87 20.68
CA ILE A 741 6.82 -3.25 21.31
C ILE A 741 7.01 -3.47 22.82
N LEU A 742 8.13 -4.08 23.22
CA LEU A 742 8.42 -4.39 24.62
C LEU A 742 8.99 -3.17 25.37
N GLU A 743 9.91 -2.43 24.76
CA GLU A 743 10.60 -1.32 25.40
C GLU A 743 9.77 -0.03 25.43
N ARG A 744 9.12 0.32 24.30
CA ARG A 744 8.38 1.58 24.18
C ARG A 744 7.27 1.48 23.13
N PRO A 745 6.07 0.99 23.50
CA PRO A 745 4.96 0.75 22.56
C PRO A 745 4.58 1.92 21.67
N ALA A 746 4.77 3.17 22.14
CA ALA A 746 4.53 4.37 21.34
C ALA A 746 5.44 4.45 20.09
N VAL A 747 6.71 4.04 20.22
CA VAL A 747 7.66 3.96 19.09
C VAL A 747 7.22 2.87 18.12
N ALA A 748 6.82 1.70 18.63
CA ALA A 748 6.31 0.62 17.79
C ALA A 748 5.06 1.04 16.99
N LEU A 749 4.15 1.81 17.60
CA LEU A 749 2.99 2.37 16.91
C LEU A 749 3.39 3.34 15.80
N ALA A 750 4.37 4.23 16.05
CA ALA A 750 4.90 5.13 15.03
C ALA A 750 5.54 4.37 13.86
N CYS A 751 6.36 3.34 14.15
CA CYS A 751 6.94 2.48 13.13
C CYS A 751 5.88 1.74 12.30
N ALA A 752 4.79 1.30 12.95
CA ALA A 752 3.78 0.47 12.30
C ALA A 752 2.75 1.27 11.49
N PHE A 753 2.23 2.36 12.06
CA PHE A 753 1.15 3.16 11.48
C PHE A 753 1.63 4.42 10.76
N GLY A 754 2.88 4.82 10.97
CA GLY A 754 3.52 5.93 10.29
C GLY A 754 4.07 5.55 8.92
N GLN A 755 4.47 6.59 8.18
CA GLN A 755 5.18 6.54 6.90
C GLN A 755 6.68 6.28 7.18
N ALA A 756 7.49 5.97 6.16
CA ALA A 756 8.93 5.75 6.27
C ALA A 756 9.70 7.06 6.59
N HIS A 757 9.46 7.65 7.77
CA HIS A 757 10.15 8.86 8.22
C HIS A 757 11.61 8.54 8.57
N ALA A 758 12.52 9.46 8.27
CA ALA A 758 13.96 9.28 8.51
C ALA A 758 14.32 8.89 9.96
N PRO A 759 13.67 9.44 11.03
CA PRO A 759 13.97 9.05 12.41
C PRO A 759 13.77 7.55 12.71
N LEU A 760 12.90 6.83 11.98
CA LEU A 760 12.70 5.39 12.18
C LEU A 760 13.99 4.61 11.88
N PHE A 761 14.80 5.10 10.94
CA PHE A 761 16.07 4.48 10.53
C PHE A 761 17.25 4.94 11.39
N ARG A 762 16.97 5.69 12.46
CA ARG A 762 17.90 6.08 13.52
C ARG A 762 17.56 5.42 14.87
N LEU A 763 16.61 4.49 14.90
CA LEU A 763 16.23 3.78 16.13
C LEU A 763 17.20 2.65 16.49
N ASP A 764 17.64 1.91 15.47
CA ASP A 764 18.51 0.75 15.59
C ASP A 764 19.65 0.84 14.56
N GLY A 765 20.66 -0.02 14.71
CA GLY A 765 21.75 -0.14 13.74
C GLY A 765 22.90 0.87 13.92
N PRO A 766 23.86 0.89 12.98
CA PRO A 766 25.11 1.64 13.12
C PRO A 766 24.96 3.17 13.08
N PHE A 767 23.80 3.67 12.69
CA PHE A 767 23.50 5.10 12.59
C PHE A 767 22.50 5.58 13.64
N ALA A 768 22.24 4.78 14.68
CA ALA A 768 21.25 5.11 15.70
C ALA A 768 21.53 6.47 16.38
N HIS A 769 20.47 7.20 16.69
CA HIS A 769 20.53 8.53 17.32
C HIS A 769 19.72 8.55 18.62
N GLY A 770 20.26 9.20 19.66
CA GLY A 770 19.67 9.22 21.01
C GLY A 770 18.25 9.78 21.08
N ASP A 771 17.95 10.79 20.25
CA ASP A 771 16.65 11.47 20.26
C ASP A 771 15.58 10.77 19.41
N ALA A 772 15.97 9.82 18.55
CA ALA A 772 15.05 9.16 17.61
C ALA A 772 13.86 8.47 18.31
N PRO A 773 14.02 7.77 19.46
CA PRO A 773 12.89 7.19 20.17
C PRO A 773 11.88 8.23 20.67
N ASP A 774 12.35 9.40 21.12
CA ASP A 774 11.47 10.48 21.61
C ASP A 774 10.71 11.13 20.46
N VAL A 775 11.39 11.42 19.36
CA VAL A 775 10.78 11.93 18.12
C VAL A 775 9.70 10.96 17.61
N CYS A 776 9.99 9.66 17.58
CA CYS A 776 9.02 8.64 17.16
C CYS A 776 7.81 8.56 18.10
N ALA A 777 8.04 8.60 19.42
CA ALA A 777 6.99 8.48 20.42
C ALA A 777 6.12 9.75 20.58
N THR A 778 6.57 10.89 20.05
CA THR A 778 5.91 12.18 20.19
C THR A 778 5.48 12.74 18.82
N GLU A 779 6.39 13.40 18.10
CA GLU A 779 6.16 14.06 16.81
C GLU A 779 5.51 13.11 15.79
N LEU A 780 6.11 11.94 15.56
CA LEU A 780 5.63 11.02 14.52
C LEU A 780 4.36 10.27 14.90
N LEU A 781 3.96 10.31 16.17
CA LEU A 781 2.68 9.78 16.64
C LEU A 781 1.55 10.79 16.44
N GLU A 782 1.85 12.08 16.26
CA GLU A 782 0.87 13.14 16.08
C GLU A 782 0.00 12.93 14.82
N PRO A 783 0.55 12.65 13.60
CA PRO A 783 -0.28 12.37 12.44
C PRO A 783 -1.18 11.14 12.62
N ILE A 784 -0.69 10.12 13.32
CA ILE A 784 -1.49 8.92 13.62
C ILE A 784 -2.66 9.31 14.52
N ARG A 785 -2.45 10.18 15.53
CA ARG A 785 -3.54 10.70 16.37
C ARG A 785 -4.53 11.55 15.58
N LYS A 786 -4.04 12.48 14.75
CA LYS A 786 -4.88 13.35 13.87
C LYS A 786 -5.74 12.56 12.89
N ARG A 787 -5.28 11.38 12.47
CA ARG A 787 -6.07 10.47 11.62
C ARG A 787 -7.39 10.04 12.25
N GLY A 788 -7.45 9.97 13.59
CA GLY A 788 -8.63 9.57 14.36
C GLY A 788 -8.83 8.04 14.43
N ALA A 789 -9.60 7.60 15.43
CA ALA A 789 -9.75 6.18 15.75
C ALA A 789 -10.38 5.35 14.62
N ALA A 790 -11.43 5.85 13.97
CA ALA A 790 -12.12 5.14 12.89
C ALA A 790 -11.19 4.85 11.70
N MET A 791 -10.41 5.86 11.31
CA MET A 791 -9.48 5.73 10.19
C MET A 791 -8.28 4.85 10.59
N ASN A 792 -7.75 5.01 11.80
CA ASN A 792 -6.73 4.09 12.32
C ASN A 792 -7.19 2.64 12.37
N CYS A 793 -8.48 2.36 12.65
CA CYS A 793 -9.01 1.01 12.54
C CYS A 793 -8.99 0.50 11.09
N ILE A 794 -9.38 1.32 10.11
CA ILE A 794 -9.34 0.95 8.68
C ILE A 794 -7.91 0.64 8.23
N PHE A 795 -6.97 1.53 8.54
CA PHE A 795 -5.56 1.30 8.24
C PHE A 795 -5.02 0.08 8.99
N GLY A 796 -5.33 -0.08 10.28
CA GLY A 796 -4.93 -1.24 11.09
C GLY A 796 -5.40 -2.56 10.49
N LEU A 797 -6.67 -2.64 10.06
CA LEU A 797 -7.20 -3.82 9.36
C LEU A 797 -6.46 -4.09 8.06
N THR A 798 -6.11 -3.04 7.31
CA THR A 798 -5.34 -3.14 6.07
C THR A 798 -3.92 -3.66 6.34
N LEU A 799 -3.25 -3.15 7.39
CA LEU A 799 -1.92 -3.60 7.82
C LEU A 799 -1.98 -5.07 8.23
N CYS A 800 -2.95 -5.47 9.06
CA CYS A 800 -3.13 -6.87 9.48
C CYS A 800 -3.37 -7.80 8.29
N PHE A 801 -4.18 -7.37 7.32
CA PHE A 801 -4.42 -8.12 6.09
C PHE A 801 -3.12 -8.36 5.31
N PHE A 802 -2.35 -7.30 5.04
CA PHE A 802 -1.09 -7.44 4.30
C PHE A 802 -0.02 -8.19 5.09
N ALA A 803 0.04 -8.00 6.41
CA ALA A 803 0.92 -8.77 7.28
C ALA A 803 0.60 -10.28 7.24
N ALA A 804 -0.68 -10.65 7.24
CA ALA A 804 -1.10 -12.05 7.12
C ALA A 804 -0.74 -12.64 5.75
N VAL A 805 -1.00 -11.91 4.66
CA VAL A 805 -0.63 -12.32 3.30
C VAL A 805 0.89 -12.51 3.19
N ASN A 806 1.67 -11.58 3.71
CA ASN A 806 3.13 -11.64 3.68
C ASN A 806 3.68 -12.76 4.56
N ALA A 807 3.12 -12.99 5.74
CA ALA A 807 3.50 -14.13 6.58
C ALA A 807 3.25 -15.46 5.87
N CYS A 808 2.09 -15.63 5.23
CA CYS A 808 1.79 -16.81 4.42
C CYS A 808 2.79 -16.97 3.26
N ALA A 809 3.09 -15.88 2.55
CA ALA A 809 4.04 -15.90 1.44
C ALA A 809 5.45 -16.31 1.90
N VAL A 810 5.94 -15.77 3.03
CA VAL A 810 7.25 -16.15 3.61
C VAL A 810 7.29 -17.62 4.00
N VAL A 811 6.21 -18.15 4.59
CA VAL A 811 6.13 -19.59 4.91
C VAL A 811 6.20 -20.44 3.64
N VAL A 812 5.47 -20.04 2.59
CA VAL A 812 5.51 -20.74 1.30
C VAL A 812 6.90 -20.65 0.67
N GLU A 813 7.52 -19.46 0.64
CA GLU A 813 8.89 -19.25 0.14
C GLU A 813 9.88 -20.14 0.89
N GLY A 814 9.85 -20.16 2.23
CA GLY A 814 10.74 -21.00 3.03
C GLY A 814 10.51 -22.51 2.80
N VAL A 815 9.26 -22.93 2.60
CA VAL A 815 8.95 -24.33 2.24
C VAL A 815 9.49 -24.65 0.84
N VAL A 816 9.28 -23.77 -0.15
CA VAL A 816 9.80 -23.95 -1.51
C VAL A 816 11.32 -24.00 -1.52
N GLU A 817 12.02 -23.05 -0.88
CA GLU A 817 13.48 -23.05 -0.77
C GLU A 817 14.02 -24.32 -0.09
N SER A 818 13.31 -24.84 0.93
CA SER A 818 13.68 -26.09 1.59
C SER A 818 13.48 -27.34 0.72
N LEU A 819 12.51 -27.28 -0.21
CA LEU A 819 12.18 -28.38 -1.12
C LEU A 819 12.99 -28.31 -2.44
N PHE A 820 13.41 -27.11 -2.84
CA PHE A 820 14.10 -26.80 -4.10
C PHE A 820 15.26 -25.80 -3.86
N PRO A 821 16.34 -26.18 -3.15
CA PRO A 821 17.40 -25.25 -2.74
C PRO A 821 18.31 -24.71 -3.87
N HIS A 822 18.11 -25.12 -5.13
CA HIS A 822 19.02 -24.84 -6.25
C HIS A 822 18.34 -24.37 -7.56
N GLU A 823 17.06 -24.04 -7.54
CA GLU A 823 16.33 -23.38 -8.64
C GLU A 823 15.66 -22.10 -8.12
#